data_AF-A0A3D4CVB3-F1
#
_entry.id   AF-A0A3D4CVB3-F1
#
_cell.length_a   1.000
_cell.length_b   1.000
_cell.length_c   1.000
_cell.angle_alpha   90.00
_cell.angle_beta   90.00
_cell.angle_gamma   90.00
#
_symmetry.space_group_name_H-M   'P 1'
#
loop_
_entity.id
_entity.type
_entity.pdbx_description
1 polymer ?
#
loop_
_entity_poly.entity_id
_entity_poly.type
_entity_poly.pdbx_seq_one_letter_code
_entity_poly.pdbx_strand_id
1 'polypeptide(L)'
;GCARCHDHKFDPISQKDYYKFYGMVVSSRPAIVNVDSPELRDLHREELLDLKGRIRSALGSHWMKQVDSALGRLWNDKLDKIPDTDPLAGWAKLRDSNPEELVRELEAMSKRYEEGMAHNEQVKSKATFYADLREQAGYDRWFRSGNGLGDKVSPAGSFVVASEGARALRGIYPAGVYSHMLSDKHSATLSSVFHRARGGRNSIRAMGEGSIARFTLRSYPLSHGGLHPTPGLRPQVSWINLNKYKYWNGEKGYYHINTSSDSTFRNGGNERSWFGVFEVYAGDEAMRELGAPMVALPGDLSSIRDRKSLEGFYRRSLMDALTGWSNLKMNDSQALLLDSMVSRGFLPSEVAELPESLKILLEKYRSLEAEIRNPARVPGVMDGEPWDQPLLDRGDYKKEGDPVERGFLEVFGGRTYTKNGSGRLELAEDIVGKDNTLTTRVIVNRLWHHIFGRGLVASADNFGRLGSEPSHPELLDSLALDFRENGWSMKRTVRQMVMSRVFRSASRVPVANRGKDDANLQLAYYTPRRLDAEAVLDTIRFVAANEAGQRAVYTNQKRNGLNRFLTAFNYPIPTSTVGVRNVTNVPAQALMLMNGETTKRAARQWSDRVKGDPDLKSDRERIQRFFMQAYARPASEEEITACLDYLSGKVSDKLPKLEREQALLREKLAALRRGRQEEIAPVRSRLQAEVDARNEAQKDLGEVQVDLKPFARWDFEGDIKDSVGAMHGEIKGAARVIDGSMFLRGGGVWTRPISKDLREFTLEVQVQLDNENQTGGGAMSLQRSDGKVFDGIVYAEVSPRTWLTGSDKHSRTAPFGGGEDMEADKRPVRLMMVYKADGTTIAYRDGKPYGKPINKGRVEYKKGKAQVVFGTRHGLSPGGPGRSLTGRIFEARLYDRALTPQEAAAASSGTLLEVVTEGLLAEAMAPARKKAVARFDGEISLLEQQLATVGEEIEITREALNAGGDPYFKIAHAILNSKELIYVY
;
A
#
# COMPACT_ATOMS: atom_id res chain seq x y z
N GLY A 1 -31.67 -5.94 -22.75
CA GLY A 1 -32.09 -4.89 -23.70
C GLY A 1 -33.43 -5.25 -24.30
N CYS A 2 -34.12 -4.28 -24.91
CA CYS A 2 -35.45 -4.46 -25.51
C CYS A 2 -35.46 -5.54 -26.60
N ALA A 3 -34.39 -5.62 -27.41
CA ALA A 3 -34.19 -6.60 -28.49
C ALA A 3 -34.31 -8.08 -28.06
N ARG A 4 -34.21 -8.41 -26.77
CA ARG A 4 -34.41 -9.78 -26.28
C ARG A 4 -35.86 -10.24 -26.41
N CYS A 5 -36.81 -9.33 -26.21
CA CYS A 5 -38.23 -9.63 -26.11
C CYS A 5 -39.01 -9.24 -27.38
N HIS A 6 -38.54 -8.24 -28.12
CA HIS A 6 -39.18 -7.74 -29.34
C HIS A 6 -38.14 -6.94 -30.14
N ASP A 7 -38.43 -6.60 -31.40
CA ASP A 7 -37.54 -5.75 -32.20
C ASP A 7 -37.24 -4.42 -31.49
N HIS A 8 -35.99 -3.94 -31.58
CA HIS A 8 -35.61 -2.70 -30.92
C HIS A 8 -36.42 -1.52 -31.48
N LYS A 9 -36.95 -0.68 -30.60
CA LYS A 9 -37.89 0.39 -31.00
C LYS A 9 -37.24 1.47 -31.88
N PHE A 10 -35.96 1.76 -31.67
CA PHE A 10 -35.28 2.92 -32.28
C PHE A 10 -34.08 2.57 -33.14
N ASP A 11 -33.48 1.40 -32.90
CA ASP A 11 -32.28 0.96 -33.60
C ASP A 11 -32.67 -0.18 -34.54
N PRO A 12 -32.02 -0.30 -35.71
CA PRO A 12 -32.31 -1.36 -36.69
C PRO A 12 -31.73 -2.70 -36.22
N ILE A 13 -32.16 -3.15 -35.04
CA ILE A 13 -31.76 -4.40 -34.41
C ILE A 13 -33.04 -5.19 -34.14
N SER A 14 -33.25 -6.23 -34.93
CA SER A 14 -34.38 -7.14 -34.75
C SER A 14 -34.20 -8.00 -33.49
N GLN A 15 -35.28 -8.64 -33.04
CA GLN A 15 -35.19 -9.68 -32.03
C GLN A 15 -34.30 -10.83 -32.50
N LYS A 16 -34.36 -11.16 -33.79
CA LYS A 16 -33.49 -12.18 -34.40
C LYS A 16 -32.03 -11.79 -34.26
N ASP A 17 -31.63 -10.56 -34.58
CA ASP A 17 -30.25 -10.08 -34.43
C ASP A 17 -29.70 -10.29 -33.01
N TYR A 18 -30.54 -10.05 -31.99
CA TYR A 18 -30.16 -10.34 -30.60
C TYR A 18 -29.83 -11.83 -30.40
N TYR A 19 -30.66 -12.73 -30.92
CA TYR A 19 -30.45 -14.18 -30.80
C TYR A 19 -29.30 -14.70 -31.67
N LYS A 20 -29.04 -14.09 -32.85
CA LYS A 20 -27.84 -14.36 -33.66
C LYS A 20 -26.58 -14.13 -32.82
N PHE A 21 -26.48 -12.98 -32.17
CA PHE A 21 -25.35 -12.62 -31.31
C PHE A 21 -25.30 -13.48 -30.04
N TYR A 22 -26.43 -13.66 -29.36
CA TYR A 22 -26.48 -14.44 -28.13
C TYR A 22 -26.09 -15.90 -28.36
N GLY A 23 -26.43 -16.48 -29.50
CA GLY A 23 -25.96 -17.80 -29.94
C GLY A 23 -24.44 -17.93 -29.86
N MET A 24 -23.69 -16.91 -30.27
CA MET A 24 -22.21 -16.91 -30.20
C MET A 24 -21.70 -16.92 -28.76
N VAL A 25 -22.37 -16.18 -27.87
CA VAL A 25 -22.03 -16.11 -26.44
C VAL A 25 -22.27 -17.45 -25.75
N VAL A 26 -23.41 -18.12 -26.02
CA VAL A 26 -23.72 -19.44 -25.43
C VAL A 26 -22.92 -20.57 -26.06
N SER A 27 -22.40 -20.38 -27.28
CA SER A 27 -21.42 -21.27 -27.92
C SER A 27 -20.01 -21.16 -27.32
N SER A 28 -19.83 -20.33 -26.29
CA SER A 28 -18.56 -20.12 -25.60
C SER A 28 -18.63 -20.61 -24.14
N ARG A 29 -17.48 -20.93 -23.56
CA ARG A 29 -17.37 -21.44 -22.17
C ARG A 29 -16.47 -20.51 -21.35
N PRO A 30 -16.87 -20.11 -20.13
CA PRO A 30 -16.00 -19.37 -19.23
C PRO A 30 -14.72 -20.17 -18.96
N ALA A 31 -13.58 -19.51 -19.08
CA ALA A 31 -12.27 -20.12 -18.90
C ALA A 31 -11.27 -19.14 -18.29
N ILE A 32 -10.16 -19.65 -17.77
CA ILE A 32 -8.95 -18.85 -17.59
C ILE A 32 -8.09 -19.12 -18.82
N VAL A 33 -7.77 -18.06 -19.57
CA VAL A 33 -7.07 -18.16 -20.85
C VAL A 33 -5.64 -17.65 -20.73
N ASN A 34 -4.72 -18.34 -21.40
CA ASN A 34 -3.34 -17.89 -21.58
C ASN A 34 -3.31 -16.74 -22.60
N VAL A 35 -2.80 -15.57 -22.20
CA VAL A 35 -2.70 -14.36 -23.02
C VAL A 35 -1.28 -14.07 -23.52
N ASP A 36 -0.36 -15.02 -23.31
CA ASP A 36 0.98 -14.94 -23.89
C ASP A 36 0.89 -14.95 -25.43
N SER A 37 1.84 -14.25 -26.06
CA SER A 37 1.95 -14.25 -27.52
C SER A 37 2.29 -15.64 -28.05
N PRO A 38 1.96 -15.97 -29.31
CA PRO A 38 2.32 -17.26 -29.91
C PRO A 38 3.78 -17.65 -29.71
N GLU A 39 4.70 -16.71 -29.88
CA GLU A 39 6.15 -16.91 -29.74
C GLU A 39 6.53 -17.36 -28.33
N LEU A 40 5.88 -16.80 -27.31
CA LEU A 40 6.14 -17.13 -25.90
C LEU A 40 5.49 -18.45 -25.49
N ARG A 41 4.33 -18.78 -26.08
CA ARG A 41 3.64 -20.06 -25.83
C ARG A 41 4.38 -21.24 -26.46
N ASP A 42 5.04 -21.02 -27.58
CA ASP A 42 5.72 -22.06 -28.36
C ASP A 42 7.25 -22.00 -28.22
N LEU A 43 7.75 -21.25 -27.24
CA LEU A 43 9.18 -21.13 -26.93
C LEU A 43 9.82 -22.52 -26.76
N HIS A 44 10.87 -22.78 -27.53
CA HIS A 44 11.61 -24.05 -27.62
C HIS A 44 10.80 -25.30 -28.02
N ARG A 45 9.55 -25.18 -28.48
CA ARG A 45 8.70 -26.34 -28.81
C ARG A 45 9.38 -27.32 -29.77
N GLU A 46 9.92 -26.82 -30.88
CA GLU A 46 10.56 -27.64 -31.91
C GLU A 46 11.84 -28.31 -31.38
N GLU A 47 12.66 -27.57 -30.64
CA GLU A 47 13.90 -28.06 -30.05
C GLU A 47 13.65 -29.16 -29.01
N LEU A 48 12.64 -28.98 -28.15
CA LEU A 48 12.25 -29.98 -27.16
C LEU A 48 11.70 -31.24 -27.82
N LEU A 49 10.96 -31.12 -28.93
CA LEU A 49 10.47 -32.27 -29.69
C LEU A 49 11.63 -33.07 -30.32
N ASP A 50 12.61 -32.40 -30.92
CA ASP A 50 13.83 -33.05 -31.44
C ASP A 50 14.59 -33.79 -30.32
N LEU A 51 14.82 -33.09 -29.19
CA LEU A 51 15.52 -33.67 -28.05
C LEU A 51 14.79 -34.89 -27.50
N LYS A 52 13.46 -34.88 -27.42
CA LYS A 52 12.69 -36.08 -27.03
C LYS A 52 12.91 -37.24 -28.00
N GLY A 53 12.92 -36.98 -29.31
CA GLY A 53 13.22 -38.02 -30.30
C GLY A 53 14.59 -38.67 -30.05
N ARG A 54 15.62 -37.85 -29.83
CA ARG A 54 16.99 -38.30 -29.56
C ARG A 54 17.13 -39.03 -28.22
N ILE A 55 16.49 -38.52 -27.17
CA ILE A 55 16.46 -39.15 -25.83
C ILE A 55 15.81 -40.53 -25.92
N ARG A 56 14.68 -40.67 -26.62
CA ARG A 56 14.03 -41.97 -26.83
C ARG A 56 14.96 -42.96 -27.49
N SER A 57 15.57 -42.61 -28.62
CA SER A 57 16.47 -43.51 -29.35
C SER A 57 17.68 -43.93 -28.52
N ALA A 58 18.26 -43.00 -27.77
CA ALA A 58 19.41 -43.27 -26.92
C ALA A 58 19.05 -44.13 -25.69
N LEU A 59 17.92 -43.86 -25.01
CA LEU A 59 17.43 -44.69 -23.91
C LEU A 59 17.03 -46.09 -24.38
N GLY A 60 16.30 -46.20 -25.50
CA GLY A 60 15.91 -47.49 -26.07
C GLY A 60 17.13 -48.37 -26.37
N SER A 61 18.15 -47.80 -27.04
CA SER A 61 19.41 -48.50 -27.33
C SER A 61 20.18 -48.89 -26.06
N HIS A 62 20.13 -48.06 -25.02
CA HIS A 62 20.79 -48.35 -23.75
C HIS A 62 20.07 -49.48 -22.99
N TRP A 63 18.74 -49.40 -22.88
CA TRP A 63 17.93 -50.39 -22.17
C TRP A 63 17.90 -51.76 -22.85
N MET A 64 17.96 -51.82 -24.19
CA MET A 64 18.09 -53.10 -24.92
C MET A 64 19.32 -53.90 -24.47
N LYS A 65 20.43 -53.24 -24.13
CA LYS A 65 21.65 -53.89 -23.62
C LYS A 65 21.53 -54.37 -22.17
N GLN A 66 20.47 -53.97 -21.48
CA GLN A 66 20.28 -54.22 -20.05
C GLN A 66 19.13 -55.17 -19.73
N VAL A 67 18.44 -55.72 -20.74
CA VAL A 67 17.29 -56.60 -20.53
C VAL A 67 17.61 -57.77 -19.61
N ASP A 68 18.74 -58.45 -19.81
CA ASP A 68 19.10 -59.61 -18.99
C ASP A 68 19.43 -59.19 -17.54
N SER A 69 20.09 -58.04 -17.34
CA SER A 69 20.35 -57.48 -16.00
C SER A 69 19.06 -57.02 -15.31
N ALA A 70 18.13 -56.42 -16.06
CA ALA A 70 16.83 -56.00 -15.55
C ALA A 70 16.00 -57.18 -15.06
N LEU A 71 15.98 -58.29 -15.81
CA LEU A 71 15.33 -59.53 -15.39
C LEU A 71 16.01 -60.15 -14.16
N GLY A 72 17.35 -60.11 -14.09
CA GLY A 72 18.09 -60.53 -12.90
C GLY A 72 17.72 -59.73 -11.64
N ARG A 73 17.55 -58.40 -11.77
CA ARG A 73 17.05 -57.55 -10.67
C ARG A 73 15.62 -57.87 -10.31
N LEU A 74 14.73 -58.00 -11.30
CA LEU A 74 13.33 -58.38 -11.12
C LEU A 74 13.18 -59.73 -10.42
N TRP A 75 14.11 -60.65 -10.64
CA TRP A 75 14.14 -61.95 -9.97
C TRP A 75 14.34 -61.83 -8.45
N ASN A 76 15.18 -60.88 -8.03
CA ASN A 76 15.58 -60.72 -6.63
C ASN A 76 14.70 -59.74 -5.84
N ASP A 77 13.82 -58.99 -6.50
CA ASP A 77 12.94 -58.01 -5.87
C ASP A 77 11.62 -58.64 -5.42
N LYS A 78 11.13 -58.33 -4.22
CA LYS A 78 9.91 -58.95 -3.68
C LYS A 78 8.62 -58.46 -4.33
N LEU A 79 8.63 -57.29 -4.98
CA LEU A 79 7.48 -56.59 -5.55
C LEU A 79 6.34 -56.38 -4.54
N ASP A 80 6.70 -55.95 -3.33
CA ASP A 80 5.75 -55.75 -2.23
C ASP A 80 4.63 -54.79 -2.62
N LYS A 81 3.37 -55.19 -2.36
CA LYS A 81 2.15 -54.38 -2.58
C LYS A 81 1.90 -53.98 -4.05
N ILE A 82 2.32 -54.79 -5.01
CA ILE A 82 1.98 -54.59 -6.42
C ILE A 82 0.49 -54.83 -6.71
N PRO A 83 -0.23 -53.91 -7.39
CA PRO A 83 -1.62 -54.12 -7.78
C PRO A 83 -1.77 -55.23 -8.82
N ASP A 84 -2.84 -56.02 -8.75
CA ASP A 84 -3.14 -57.09 -9.71
C ASP A 84 -3.25 -56.62 -11.17
N THR A 85 -3.49 -55.33 -11.37
CA THR A 85 -3.60 -54.66 -12.67
C THR A 85 -2.25 -54.26 -13.28
N ASP A 86 -1.15 -54.39 -12.55
CA ASP A 86 0.21 -54.09 -13.00
C ASP A 86 0.78 -55.25 -13.84
N PRO A 87 1.51 -54.97 -14.95
CA PRO A 87 2.15 -56.00 -15.78
C PRO A 87 3.07 -56.96 -15.02
N LEU A 88 3.70 -56.52 -13.92
CA LEU A 88 4.63 -57.34 -13.12
C LEU A 88 3.94 -58.11 -11.97
N ALA A 89 2.63 -57.95 -11.77
CA ALA A 89 1.91 -58.65 -10.71
C ALA A 89 1.87 -60.18 -10.94
N GLY A 90 1.77 -60.60 -12.20
CA GLY A 90 1.84 -62.02 -12.59
C GLY A 90 3.18 -62.64 -12.22
N TRP A 91 4.29 -61.93 -12.49
CA TRP A 91 5.63 -62.34 -12.06
C TRP A 91 5.72 -62.58 -10.55
N ALA A 92 5.28 -61.60 -9.76
CA ALA A 92 5.34 -61.67 -8.29
C ALA A 92 4.57 -62.88 -7.74
N LYS A 93 3.43 -63.20 -8.35
CA LYS A 93 2.57 -64.31 -7.93
C LYS A 93 3.09 -65.68 -8.38
N LEU A 94 3.68 -65.78 -9.57
CA LEU A 94 3.98 -67.06 -10.23
C LEU A 94 5.42 -67.54 -10.06
N ARG A 95 6.38 -66.66 -9.73
CA ARG A 95 7.82 -67.01 -9.74
C ARG A 95 8.22 -68.15 -8.79
N ASP A 96 7.47 -68.32 -7.70
CA ASP A 96 7.74 -69.27 -6.62
C ASP A 96 6.72 -70.44 -6.61
N SER A 97 5.77 -70.44 -7.56
CA SER A 97 4.76 -71.48 -7.70
C SER A 97 5.34 -72.76 -8.32
N ASN A 98 4.79 -73.92 -7.93
CA ASN A 98 5.07 -75.17 -8.64
C ASN A 98 4.39 -75.19 -10.04
N PRO A 99 4.80 -76.06 -10.98
CA PRO A 99 4.27 -76.07 -12.35
C PRO A 99 2.74 -76.18 -12.47
N GLU A 100 2.10 -77.02 -11.65
CA GLU A 100 0.64 -77.20 -11.68
C GLU A 100 -0.09 -75.96 -11.17
N GLU A 101 0.39 -75.39 -10.06
CA GLU A 101 -0.14 -74.15 -9.50
C GLU A 101 0.06 -72.97 -10.43
N LEU A 102 1.21 -72.89 -11.11
CA LEU A 102 1.51 -71.84 -12.09
C LEU A 102 0.48 -71.82 -13.21
N VAL A 103 0.20 -72.97 -13.82
CA VAL A 103 -0.77 -73.07 -14.94
C VAL A 103 -2.17 -72.72 -14.45
N ARG A 104 -2.59 -73.26 -13.30
CA ARG A 104 -3.91 -72.99 -12.70
C ARG A 104 -4.10 -71.50 -12.40
N GLU A 105 -3.11 -70.85 -11.79
CA GLU A 105 -3.19 -69.42 -11.47
C GLU A 105 -3.18 -68.55 -12.73
N LEU A 106 -2.41 -68.93 -13.76
CA LEU A 106 -2.40 -68.23 -15.04
C LEU A 106 -3.77 -68.31 -15.75
N GLU A 107 -4.38 -69.49 -15.80
CA GLU A 107 -5.75 -69.67 -16.31
C GLU A 107 -6.77 -68.85 -15.52
N ALA A 108 -6.65 -68.84 -14.19
CA ALA A 108 -7.51 -68.04 -13.33
C ALA A 108 -7.32 -66.52 -13.56
N MET A 109 -6.09 -66.05 -13.82
CA MET A 109 -5.82 -64.66 -14.19
C MET A 109 -6.46 -64.30 -15.54
N SER A 110 -6.31 -65.15 -16.56
CA SER A 110 -6.90 -64.93 -17.88
C SER A 110 -8.43 -64.85 -17.78
N LYS A 111 -9.05 -65.81 -17.09
CA LYS A 111 -10.50 -65.82 -16.88
C LYS A 111 -11.00 -64.57 -16.16
N ARG A 112 -10.34 -64.15 -15.07
CA ARG A 112 -10.72 -62.91 -14.34
C ARG A 112 -10.60 -61.67 -15.23
N TYR A 113 -9.59 -61.61 -16.08
CA TYR A 113 -9.38 -60.50 -17.00
C TYR A 113 -10.45 -60.48 -18.10
N GLU A 114 -10.76 -61.63 -18.70
CA GLU A 114 -11.84 -61.79 -19.67
C GLU A 114 -13.21 -61.42 -19.09
N GLU A 115 -13.53 -61.89 -17.88
CA GLU A 115 -14.76 -61.50 -17.16
C GLU A 115 -14.81 -59.99 -16.88
N GLY A 116 -13.67 -59.37 -16.56
CA GLY A 116 -13.54 -57.94 -16.36
C GLY A 116 -13.77 -57.13 -17.66
N MET A 117 -13.20 -57.60 -18.77
CA MET A 117 -13.42 -57.04 -20.11
C MET A 117 -14.89 -57.15 -20.52
N ALA A 118 -15.48 -58.34 -20.40
CA ALA A 118 -16.89 -58.59 -20.71
C ALA A 118 -17.82 -57.73 -19.86
N HIS A 119 -17.54 -57.58 -18.55
CA HIS A 119 -18.25 -56.65 -17.67
C HIS A 119 -18.17 -55.22 -18.19
N ASN A 120 -16.97 -54.74 -18.51
CA ASN A 120 -16.77 -53.37 -18.98
C ASN A 120 -17.49 -53.11 -20.32
N GLU A 121 -17.47 -54.06 -21.26
CA GLU A 121 -18.21 -53.94 -22.53
C GLU A 121 -19.73 -53.94 -22.32
N GLN A 122 -20.23 -54.78 -21.41
CA GLN A 122 -21.64 -54.76 -21.04
C GLN A 122 -22.04 -53.41 -20.42
N VAL A 123 -21.22 -52.87 -19.49
CA VAL A 123 -21.46 -51.58 -18.84
C VAL A 123 -21.38 -50.43 -19.86
N LYS A 124 -20.44 -50.46 -20.80
CA LYS A 124 -20.33 -49.48 -21.90
C LYS A 124 -21.54 -49.50 -22.82
N SER A 125 -22.07 -50.68 -23.18
CA SER A 125 -23.25 -50.79 -24.05
C SER A 125 -24.51 -50.13 -23.46
N LYS A 126 -24.58 -50.03 -22.12
CA LYS A 126 -25.66 -49.35 -21.39
C LYS A 126 -25.32 -47.91 -21.00
N ALA A 127 -24.17 -47.39 -21.43
CA ALA A 127 -23.74 -46.05 -21.07
C ALA A 127 -24.70 -44.99 -21.63
N THR A 128 -25.00 -43.99 -20.82
CA THR A 128 -25.75 -42.80 -21.26
C THR A 128 -24.84 -41.77 -21.92
N PHE A 129 -23.55 -41.83 -21.60
CA PHE A 129 -22.48 -41.09 -22.25
C PHE A 129 -21.19 -41.91 -22.14
N TYR A 130 -20.48 -42.07 -23.24
CA TYR A 130 -19.17 -42.70 -23.29
C TYR A 130 -18.29 -41.98 -24.32
N ALA A 131 -17.03 -41.76 -23.98
CA ALA A 131 -16.02 -41.25 -24.89
C ALA A 131 -14.67 -41.92 -24.59
N ASP A 132 -14.05 -42.49 -25.62
CA ASP A 132 -12.66 -42.96 -25.58
C ASP A 132 -11.77 -41.89 -26.21
N LEU A 133 -10.90 -41.28 -25.39
CA LEU A 133 -9.98 -40.22 -25.81
C LEU A 133 -8.62 -40.76 -26.27
N ARG A 134 -8.47 -42.10 -26.29
CA ARG A 134 -7.32 -42.76 -26.92
C ARG A 134 -7.53 -42.90 -28.42
N GLU A 135 -8.76 -42.71 -28.90
CA GLU A 135 -9.09 -42.69 -30.31
C GLU A 135 -9.17 -41.25 -30.84
N GLN A 136 -8.54 -41.00 -31.99
CA GLN A 136 -8.52 -39.67 -32.60
C GLN A 136 -9.93 -39.15 -32.88
N ALA A 137 -10.82 -40.01 -33.38
CA ALA A 137 -12.21 -39.64 -33.67
C ALA A 137 -13.00 -39.23 -32.42
N GLY A 138 -12.67 -39.81 -31.26
CA GLY A 138 -13.24 -39.41 -29.97
C GLY A 138 -12.69 -38.06 -29.51
N TYR A 139 -11.38 -37.86 -29.63
CA TYR A 139 -10.70 -36.63 -29.23
C TYR A 139 -11.07 -35.41 -30.09
N ASP A 140 -11.27 -35.58 -31.40
CA ASP A 140 -11.64 -34.48 -32.32
C ASP A 140 -13.01 -33.85 -32.01
N ARG A 141 -13.87 -34.56 -31.26
CA ARG A 141 -15.16 -34.04 -30.81
C ARG A 141 -15.05 -33.15 -29.57
N TRP A 142 -13.87 -33.06 -28.96
CA TRP A 142 -13.64 -32.31 -27.72
C TRP A 142 -12.99 -30.96 -28.01
N PHE A 143 -13.32 -29.98 -27.16
CA PHE A 143 -12.80 -28.63 -27.24
C PHE A 143 -11.56 -28.50 -26.36
N ARG A 144 -10.46 -28.12 -27.00
CA ARG A 144 -9.14 -27.93 -26.39
C ARG A 144 -8.77 -26.46 -26.34
N SER A 145 -8.06 -26.06 -25.29
CA SER A 145 -7.50 -24.72 -25.14
C SER A 145 -6.17 -24.77 -24.41
N GLY A 146 -5.27 -23.86 -24.75
CA GLY A 146 -3.90 -23.82 -24.24
C GLY A 146 -2.91 -24.61 -25.11
N ASN A 147 -1.62 -24.34 -24.89
CA ASN A 147 -0.49 -24.85 -25.66
C ASN A 147 0.03 -26.23 -25.19
N GLY A 148 -0.52 -26.79 -24.12
CA GLY A 148 -0.17 -28.11 -23.58
C GLY A 148 -0.83 -29.28 -24.30
N LEU A 149 -1.91 -29.03 -25.04
CA LEU A 149 -2.66 -30.06 -25.79
C LEU A 149 -2.37 -29.94 -27.28
N GLY A 150 -1.98 -31.04 -27.92
CA GLY A 150 -1.83 -31.12 -29.37
C GLY A 150 -3.12 -31.52 -30.08
N ASP A 151 -3.11 -31.47 -31.42
CA ASP A 151 -4.26 -31.90 -32.23
C ASP A 151 -4.39 -33.43 -32.36
N LYS A 152 -3.34 -34.17 -32.02
CA LYS A 152 -3.31 -35.63 -32.09
C LYS A 152 -3.34 -36.26 -30.72
N VAL A 153 -4.01 -37.39 -30.61
CA VAL A 153 -3.86 -38.28 -29.45
C VAL A 153 -2.40 -38.72 -29.35
N SER A 154 -1.87 -38.72 -28.13
CA SER A 154 -0.51 -39.20 -27.90
C SER A 154 -0.52 -40.72 -28.03
N PRO A 155 0.31 -41.33 -28.89
CA PRO A 155 0.35 -42.79 -29.04
C PRO A 155 0.93 -43.45 -27.79
N ALA A 156 0.65 -44.75 -27.61
CA ALA A 156 1.24 -45.53 -26.54
C ALA A 156 2.78 -45.49 -26.63
N GLY A 157 3.44 -45.29 -25.50
CA GLY A 157 4.88 -45.02 -25.45
C GLY A 157 5.27 -43.55 -25.56
N SER A 158 4.29 -42.65 -25.57
CA SER A 158 4.56 -41.25 -25.28
C SER A 158 5.10 -41.12 -23.87
N PHE A 159 6.11 -40.28 -23.68
CA PHE A 159 6.83 -40.20 -22.42
C PHE A 159 7.11 -38.74 -22.07
N VAL A 160 7.41 -38.48 -20.80
CA VAL A 160 7.78 -37.15 -20.31
C VAL A 160 9.16 -37.21 -19.69
N VAL A 161 10.04 -36.33 -20.17
CA VAL A 161 11.36 -36.09 -19.56
C VAL A 161 11.13 -35.34 -18.25
N ALA A 162 11.78 -35.76 -17.17
CA ALA A 162 11.70 -35.04 -15.91
C ALA A 162 12.47 -33.71 -16.02
N SER A 163 11.78 -32.59 -15.74
CA SER A 163 12.36 -31.24 -15.77
C SER A 163 13.44 -31.02 -14.70
N GLU A 164 13.43 -31.82 -13.64
CA GLU A 164 14.40 -31.75 -12.53
C GLU A 164 14.54 -33.10 -11.82
N GLY A 165 15.46 -33.17 -10.86
CA GLY A 165 15.65 -34.33 -9.98
C GLY A 165 16.52 -35.45 -10.56
N ALA A 166 16.62 -36.55 -9.82
CA ALA A 166 17.52 -37.66 -10.12
C ALA A 166 17.06 -38.53 -11.30
N ARG A 167 15.75 -38.63 -11.56
CA ARG A 167 15.20 -39.45 -12.65
C ARG A 167 15.25 -38.71 -13.98
N ALA A 168 15.56 -39.41 -15.07
CA ALA A 168 15.56 -38.90 -16.43
C ALA A 168 14.13 -38.73 -16.98
N LEU A 169 13.25 -39.68 -16.68
CA LEU A 169 11.86 -39.67 -17.12
C LEU A 169 10.91 -39.56 -15.94
N ARG A 170 9.79 -38.87 -16.17
CA ARG A 170 8.66 -38.82 -15.24
C ARG A 170 7.75 -40.04 -15.39
N GLY A 171 7.60 -40.53 -16.62
CA GLY A 171 6.81 -41.71 -16.94
C GLY A 171 6.71 -41.95 -18.45
N ILE A 172 6.33 -43.18 -18.80
CA ILE A 172 6.00 -43.65 -20.14
C ILE A 172 4.54 -44.07 -20.09
N TYR A 173 3.73 -43.58 -21.01
CA TYR A 173 2.28 -43.65 -20.87
C TYR A 173 1.61 -44.43 -22.01
N PRO A 174 0.43 -45.04 -21.75
CA PRO A 174 -0.40 -45.60 -22.79
C PRO A 174 -0.96 -44.50 -23.72
N ALA A 175 -1.69 -44.89 -24.77
CA ALA A 175 -2.33 -43.91 -25.63
C ALA A 175 -3.29 -43.03 -24.82
N GLY A 176 -3.39 -41.75 -25.16
CA GLY A 176 -4.27 -40.82 -24.46
C GLY A 176 -3.97 -39.34 -24.71
N VAL A 177 -4.68 -38.47 -24.01
CA VAL A 177 -4.53 -37.02 -24.14
C VAL A 177 -3.83 -36.47 -22.91
N TYR A 178 -2.64 -35.89 -23.09
CA TYR A 178 -1.81 -35.39 -21.99
C TYR A 178 -1.47 -33.92 -22.17
N SER A 179 -1.49 -33.16 -21.08
CA SER A 179 -1.21 -31.72 -21.10
C SER A 179 0.28 -31.36 -20.96
N HIS A 180 1.14 -32.31 -20.57
CA HIS A 180 2.51 -32.05 -20.13
C HIS A 180 3.59 -32.74 -20.98
N MET A 181 3.27 -33.08 -22.23
CA MET A 181 4.21 -33.82 -23.09
C MET A 181 5.56 -33.11 -23.25
N LEU A 182 5.61 -31.78 -23.19
CA LEU A 182 6.85 -30.99 -23.26
C LEU A 182 7.19 -30.32 -21.92
N SER A 183 6.20 -29.70 -21.27
CA SER A 183 6.36 -29.05 -19.97
C SER A 183 5.04 -29.10 -19.22
N ASP A 184 5.10 -29.22 -17.89
CA ASP A 184 3.94 -29.10 -17.00
C ASP A 184 3.61 -27.65 -16.63
N LYS A 185 4.36 -26.66 -17.15
CA LYS A 185 4.01 -25.22 -17.11
C LYS A 185 2.97 -24.84 -18.16
N HIS A 186 2.83 -25.64 -19.21
CA HIS A 186 1.92 -25.34 -20.31
C HIS A 186 0.46 -25.31 -19.85
N SER A 187 -0.28 -24.33 -20.37
CA SER A 187 -1.72 -24.24 -20.14
C SER A 187 -2.47 -25.33 -20.90
N ALA A 188 -3.47 -25.94 -20.27
CA ALA A 188 -4.35 -26.91 -20.88
C ALA A 188 -5.74 -26.93 -20.24
N THR A 189 -6.75 -26.88 -21.10
CA THR A 189 -8.15 -27.10 -20.76
C THR A 189 -8.79 -27.97 -21.84
N LEU A 190 -9.47 -29.03 -21.41
CA LEU A 190 -10.13 -30.00 -22.29
C LEU A 190 -11.59 -30.15 -21.88
N SER A 191 -12.50 -30.13 -22.84
CA SER A 191 -13.93 -30.21 -22.53
C SER A 191 -14.79 -30.92 -23.57
N SER A 192 -15.76 -31.71 -23.11
CA SER A 192 -16.63 -32.50 -23.99
C SER A 192 -17.73 -31.64 -24.64
N VAL A 193 -18.48 -32.19 -25.59
CA VAL A 193 -19.81 -31.66 -25.97
C VAL A 193 -20.79 -31.69 -24.79
N PHE A 194 -21.88 -30.92 -24.88
CA PHE A 194 -22.97 -31.05 -23.93
C PHE A 194 -23.67 -32.40 -24.09
N HIS A 195 -24.09 -32.97 -22.97
CA HIS A 195 -25.05 -34.07 -22.92
C HIS A 195 -26.00 -33.87 -21.75
N ARG A 196 -27.15 -34.53 -21.79
CA ARG A 196 -28.06 -34.56 -20.65
C ARG A 196 -27.57 -35.59 -19.65
N ALA A 197 -27.49 -35.19 -18.38
CA ALA A 197 -27.21 -36.13 -17.31
C ALA A 197 -28.34 -37.16 -17.20
N ARG A 198 -27.99 -38.44 -17.27
CA ARG A 198 -28.91 -39.59 -17.13
C ARG A 198 -28.15 -40.74 -16.46
N GLY A 199 -28.69 -41.29 -15.38
CA GLY A 199 -28.11 -42.44 -14.68
C GLY A 199 -27.64 -42.14 -13.26
N GLY A 200 -26.99 -43.12 -12.65
CA GLY A 200 -26.58 -43.11 -11.24
C GLY A 200 -25.23 -42.45 -10.97
N ARG A 201 -24.30 -42.46 -11.94
CA ARG A 201 -22.92 -42.00 -11.76
C ARG A 201 -22.26 -41.54 -13.06
N ASN A 202 -21.17 -40.81 -12.89
CA ASN A 202 -20.21 -40.52 -13.93
C ASN A 202 -18.78 -40.70 -13.40
N SER A 203 -17.87 -41.06 -14.29
CA SER A 203 -16.47 -41.28 -13.95
C SER A 203 -15.57 -40.94 -15.12
N ILE A 204 -14.35 -40.51 -14.82
CA ILE A 204 -13.31 -40.26 -15.79
C ILE A 204 -12.12 -41.15 -15.47
N ARG A 205 -11.62 -41.90 -16.44
CA ARG A 205 -10.37 -42.63 -16.34
C ARG A 205 -9.26 -41.67 -16.72
N ALA A 206 -8.48 -41.26 -15.73
CA ALA A 206 -7.49 -40.21 -15.88
C ALA A 206 -6.36 -40.35 -14.86
N MET A 207 -5.32 -39.54 -15.08
CA MET A 207 -4.20 -39.32 -14.18
C MET A 207 -3.82 -37.83 -14.19
N GLY A 208 -3.05 -37.37 -13.20
CA GLY A 208 -2.60 -35.99 -13.15
C GLY A 208 -2.06 -35.58 -11.79
N GLU A 209 -1.49 -34.39 -11.73
CA GLU A 209 -1.05 -33.76 -10.49
C GLU A 209 -1.48 -32.30 -10.47
N GLY A 210 -2.13 -31.88 -9.38
CA GLY A 210 -2.67 -30.52 -9.22
C GLY A 210 -3.87 -30.18 -10.13
N SER A 211 -4.10 -30.95 -11.20
CA SER A 211 -5.21 -30.80 -12.13
C SER A 211 -6.53 -31.29 -11.54
N ILE A 212 -7.63 -30.84 -12.16
CA ILE A 212 -8.98 -31.16 -11.72
C ILE A 212 -9.82 -31.61 -12.91
N ALA A 213 -10.80 -32.47 -12.64
CA ALA A 213 -11.87 -32.81 -13.57
C ALA A 213 -13.23 -32.58 -12.91
N ARG A 214 -14.22 -32.15 -13.71
CA ARG A 214 -15.59 -31.94 -13.22
C ARG A 214 -16.63 -32.13 -14.33
N PHE A 215 -17.86 -32.37 -13.90
CA PHE A 215 -19.03 -32.25 -14.77
C PHE A 215 -19.68 -30.87 -14.56
N THR A 216 -19.57 -30.00 -15.56
CA THR A 216 -20.00 -28.61 -15.51
C THR A 216 -21.42 -28.49 -16.06
N LEU A 217 -22.35 -27.97 -15.26
CA LEU A 217 -23.72 -27.71 -15.69
C LEU A 217 -23.85 -26.33 -16.30
N ARG A 218 -24.46 -26.25 -17.47
CA ARG A 218 -24.78 -24.98 -18.15
C ARG A 218 -23.64 -23.94 -18.12
N SER A 219 -22.39 -24.40 -18.24
CA SER A 219 -21.18 -23.57 -18.17
C SER A 219 -20.99 -22.76 -16.87
N TYR A 220 -21.56 -23.18 -15.74
CA TYR A 220 -21.40 -22.50 -14.46
C TYR A 220 -19.92 -22.52 -13.99
N PRO A 221 -19.28 -21.35 -13.78
CA PRO A 221 -17.83 -21.29 -13.57
C PRO A 221 -17.40 -21.62 -12.13
N LEU A 222 -18.29 -21.47 -11.14
CA LEU A 222 -17.91 -21.61 -9.73
C LEU A 222 -18.20 -23.02 -9.20
N SER A 223 -17.37 -23.46 -8.26
CA SER A 223 -17.50 -24.75 -7.59
C SER A 223 -17.62 -24.53 -6.08
N HIS A 224 -18.70 -23.91 -5.62
CA HIS A 224 -18.93 -23.63 -4.19
C HIS A 224 -20.05 -24.53 -3.62
N GLY A 225 -19.94 -24.91 -2.34
CA GLY A 225 -21.03 -25.58 -1.61
C GLY A 225 -21.27 -27.06 -1.93
N GLY A 226 -20.31 -27.78 -2.54
CA GLY A 226 -20.38 -29.24 -2.73
C GLY A 226 -21.37 -29.75 -3.79
N LEU A 227 -22.13 -28.85 -4.43
CA LEU A 227 -23.07 -29.15 -5.53
C LEU A 227 -22.36 -29.41 -6.86
N HIS A 228 -21.17 -28.84 -7.04
CA HIS A 228 -20.30 -29.03 -8.20
C HIS A 228 -18.95 -29.59 -7.75
N PRO A 229 -18.82 -30.91 -7.56
CA PRO A 229 -17.57 -31.50 -7.10
C PRO A 229 -16.45 -31.29 -8.13
N THR A 230 -15.24 -31.08 -7.62
CA THR A 230 -14.01 -30.90 -8.40
C THR A 230 -12.92 -31.84 -7.89
N PRO A 231 -13.10 -33.18 -8.03
CA PRO A 231 -12.07 -34.11 -7.62
C PRO A 231 -10.74 -33.77 -8.32
N GLY A 232 -9.66 -33.75 -7.53
CA GLY A 232 -8.31 -33.66 -8.05
C GLY A 232 -7.93 -34.99 -8.72
N LEU A 233 -7.14 -34.90 -9.79
CA LEU A 233 -6.57 -36.09 -10.42
C LEU A 233 -5.39 -36.61 -9.60
N ARG A 234 -5.09 -37.90 -9.76
CA ARG A 234 -4.01 -38.61 -9.06
C ARG A 234 -2.91 -39.00 -10.04
N PRO A 235 -1.63 -39.08 -9.62
CA PRO A 235 -0.54 -39.42 -10.53
C PRO A 235 -0.67 -40.80 -11.19
N GLN A 236 -1.43 -41.72 -10.60
CA GLN A 236 -1.71 -43.04 -11.16
C GLN A 236 -3.02 -43.06 -11.95
N VAL A 237 -3.02 -43.80 -13.06
CA VAL A 237 -4.23 -44.05 -13.86
C VAL A 237 -5.29 -44.73 -13.00
N SER A 238 -6.48 -44.13 -12.93
CA SER A 238 -7.62 -44.72 -12.23
C SER A 238 -8.94 -44.14 -12.72
N TRP A 239 -10.02 -44.88 -12.50
CA TRP A 239 -11.38 -44.35 -12.59
C TRP A 239 -11.70 -43.43 -11.41
N ILE A 240 -11.97 -42.17 -11.71
CA ILE A 240 -12.28 -41.12 -10.73
C ILE A 240 -13.75 -40.75 -10.86
N ASN A 241 -14.52 -40.96 -9.79
CA ASN A 241 -15.94 -40.59 -9.72
C ASN A 241 -16.08 -39.07 -9.53
N LEU A 242 -16.84 -38.41 -10.42
CA LEU A 242 -17.05 -36.96 -10.34
C LEU A 242 -18.19 -36.55 -9.40
N ASN A 243 -18.92 -37.52 -8.84
CA ASN A 243 -19.98 -37.38 -7.85
C ASN A 243 -21.17 -36.51 -8.31
N LYS A 244 -22.28 -36.58 -7.56
CA LYS A 244 -23.50 -35.77 -7.75
C LYS A 244 -24.18 -35.86 -9.13
N TYR A 245 -23.74 -36.72 -10.04
CA TYR A 245 -24.33 -36.85 -11.37
C TYR A 245 -25.84 -37.18 -11.35
N LYS A 246 -26.26 -38.15 -10.52
CA LYS A 246 -27.68 -38.53 -10.35
C LYS A 246 -28.58 -37.35 -9.94
N TYR A 247 -28.07 -36.43 -9.12
CA TYR A 247 -28.82 -35.26 -8.66
C TYR A 247 -29.18 -34.31 -9.83
N TRP A 248 -28.38 -34.35 -10.90
CA TRP A 248 -28.52 -33.46 -12.05
C TRP A 248 -29.25 -34.11 -13.23
N ASN A 249 -29.88 -35.28 -13.05
CA ASN A 249 -30.58 -35.96 -14.14
C ASN A 249 -31.62 -35.05 -14.81
N GLY A 250 -31.57 -34.99 -16.15
CA GLY A 250 -32.40 -34.11 -16.99
C GLY A 250 -31.72 -32.80 -17.39
N GLU A 251 -30.73 -32.33 -16.61
CA GLU A 251 -29.96 -31.12 -16.91
C GLU A 251 -28.87 -31.37 -17.96
N LYS A 252 -28.49 -30.31 -18.68
CA LYS A 252 -27.39 -30.34 -19.65
C LYS A 252 -26.07 -29.93 -18.99
N GLY A 253 -25.03 -30.72 -19.21
CA GLY A 253 -23.68 -30.41 -18.78
C GLY A 253 -22.62 -31.02 -19.69
N TYR A 254 -21.36 -30.77 -19.38
CA TYR A 254 -20.20 -31.30 -20.10
C TYR A 254 -19.06 -31.61 -19.13
N TYR A 255 -18.16 -32.50 -19.53
CA TYR A 255 -16.94 -32.77 -18.79
C TYR A 255 -15.91 -31.68 -19.06
N HIS A 256 -15.22 -31.22 -18.02
CA HIS A 256 -14.23 -30.16 -18.07
C HIS A 256 -13.03 -30.56 -17.24
N ILE A 257 -11.84 -30.57 -17.85
CA ILE A 257 -10.58 -30.98 -17.26
C ILE A 257 -9.56 -29.88 -17.50
N ASN A 258 -8.95 -29.38 -16.41
CA ASN A 258 -8.05 -28.23 -16.47
C ASN A 258 -6.79 -28.50 -15.66
N THR A 259 -5.68 -27.90 -16.07
CA THR A 259 -4.57 -27.66 -15.13
C THR A 259 -5.07 -26.74 -14.00
N SER A 260 -4.37 -26.73 -12.87
CA SER A 260 -4.82 -26.02 -11.67
C SER A 260 -4.99 -24.52 -11.91
N SER A 261 -4.06 -23.89 -12.64
CA SER A 261 -4.04 -22.43 -12.85
C SER A 261 -4.94 -21.99 -14.00
N ASP A 262 -5.42 -22.93 -14.82
CA ASP A 262 -6.40 -22.68 -15.88
C ASP A 262 -7.86 -22.90 -15.37
N SER A 263 -8.03 -23.13 -14.07
CA SER A 263 -9.35 -23.28 -13.46
C SER A 263 -10.01 -21.94 -13.17
N THR A 264 -11.28 -21.79 -13.57
CA THR A 264 -12.12 -20.63 -13.24
C THR A 264 -12.48 -20.51 -11.75
N PHE A 265 -12.15 -21.52 -10.95
CA PHE A 265 -12.51 -21.60 -9.54
C PHE A 265 -11.35 -21.30 -8.57
N ARG A 266 -10.10 -21.60 -8.96
CA ARG A 266 -8.93 -21.46 -8.07
C ARG A 266 -8.11 -20.23 -8.47
N ASN A 267 -8.09 -19.21 -7.63
CA ASN A 267 -7.07 -18.15 -7.74
C ASN A 267 -5.72 -18.72 -7.29
N GLY A 268 -4.70 -18.64 -8.15
CA GLY A 268 -3.32 -19.02 -7.79
C GLY A 268 -3.13 -20.53 -7.61
N GLY A 269 -3.68 -21.35 -8.53
CA GLY A 269 -3.43 -22.80 -8.57
C GLY A 269 -1.95 -23.15 -8.74
N ASN A 270 -1.61 -24.44 -8.61
CA ASN A 270 -0.24 -24.91 -8.86
C ASN A 270 0.19 -24.60 -10.32
N GLU A 271 1.23 -23.78 -10.46
CA GLU A 271 1.76 -23.32 -11.75
C GLU A 271 2.37 -24.45 -12.59
N ARG A 272 2.79 -25.55 -11.95
CA ARG A 272 3.22 -26.80 -12.59
C ARG A 272 2.20 -27.89 -12.31
N SER A 273 1.19 -28.02 -13.16
CA SER A 273 0.14 -29.02 -13.02
C SER A 273 -0.27 -29.60 -14.36
N TRP A 274 -0.71 -30.86 -14.34
CA TRP A 274 -0.92 -31.60 -15.57
C TRP A 274 -1.97 -32.69 -15.42
N PHE A 275 -2.52 -33.13 -16.55
CA PHE A 275 -3.45 -34.25 -16.62
C PHE A 275 -3.16 -35.14 -17.83
N GLY A 276 -3.56 -36.41 -17.70
CA GLY A 276 -3.73 -37.39 -18.76
C GLY A 276 -5.15 -37.94 -18.71
N VAL A 277 -5.86 -37.99 -19.83
CA VAL A 277 -7.23 -38.52 -19.91
C VAL A 277 -7.33 -39.63 -20.94
N PHE A 278 -8.05 -40.69 -20.57
CA PHE A 278 -8.21 -41.92 -21.35
C PHE A 278 -9.65 -42.14 -21.78
N GLU A 279 -10.56 -42.21 -20.81
CA GLU A 279 -11.95 -42.59 -21.04
C GLU A 279 -12.86 -41.77 -20.13
N VAL A 280 -14.08 -41.53 -20.59
CA VAL A 280 -15.12 -40.83 -19.84
C VAL A 280 -16.41 -41.62 -19.95
N TYR A 281 -17.06 -41.86 -18.82
CA TYR A 281 -18.24 -42.72 -18.72
C TYR A 281 -19.33 -42.11 -17.84
N ALA A 282 -20.59 -42.29 -18.24
CA ALA A 282 -21.74 -42.12 -17.37
C ALA A 282 -22.80 -43.20 -17.58
N GLY A 283 -23.37 -43.67 -16.48
CA GLY A 283 -24.41 -44.70 -16.45
C GLY A 283 -24.74 -45.13 -15.02
N ASP A 284 -25.28 -46.32 -14.84
CA ASP A 284 -25.72 -46.82 -13.53
C ASP A 284 -24.69 -47.73 -12.84
N GLU A 285 -23.88 -48.44 -13.62
CA GLU A 285 -22.90 -49.43 -13.15
C GLU A 285 -21.48 -48.85 -13.15
N ALA A 286 -20.56 -49.39 -12.34
CA ALA A 286 -19.15 -48.96 -12.36
C ALA A 286 -18.35 -49.76 -13.40
N MET A 287 -17.46 -49.04 -14.09
CA MET A 287 -16.36 -49.63 -14.84
C MET A 287 -15.33 -50.25 -13.86
N ARG A 288 -14.77 -51.40 -14.23
CA ARG A 288 -13.65 -52.03 -13.52
C ARG A 288 -12.33 -51.45 -14.03
N GLU A 289 -11.38 -51.24 -13.12
CA GLU A 289 -10.01 -50.92 -13.49
C GLU A 289 -9.29 -52.22 -13.89
N LEU A 290 -8.97 -52.36 -15.18
CA LEU A 290 -8.36 -53.56 -15.72
C LEU A 290 -6.84 -53.45 -15.81
N GLY A 291 -6.28 -52.25 -15.93
CA GLY A 291 -4.85 -52.01 -16.18
C GLY A 291 -4.29 -52.82 -17.35
N ALA A 292 -3.11 -53.41 -17.15
CA ALA A 292 -2.45 -54.29 -18.10
C ALA A 292 -1.75 -55.44 -17.36
N PRO A 293 -2.49 -56.36 -16.72
CA PRO A 293 -1.90 -57.53 -16.07
C PRO A 293 -1.08 -58.35 -17.06
N MET A 294 -0.28 -59.29 -16.55
CA MET A 294 0.55 -60.19 -17.37
C MET A 294 -0.21 -60.82 -18.55
N VAL A 295 -1.48 -61.21 -18.34
CA VAL A 295 -2.34 -61.85 -19.35
C VAL A 295 -2.81 -60.90 -20.47
N ALA A 296 -2.66 -59.59 -20.29
CA ALA A 296 -2.93 -58.57 -21.30
C ALA A 296 -1.69 -58.25 -22.17
N LEU A 297 -0.53 -58.82 -21.85
CA LEU A 297 0.69 -58.65 -22.64
C LEU A 297 0.63 -59.54 -23.90
N PRO A 298 1.15 -59.07 -25.05
CA PRO A 298 1.22 -59.89 -26.25
C PRO A 298 2.11 -61.11 -26.04
N GLY A 299 1.65 -62.29 -26.48
CA GLY A 299 2.42 -63.52 -26.47
C GLY A 299 1.57 -64.77 -26.20
N ASP A 300 2.16 -65.94 -26.39
CA ASP A 300 1.50 -67.22 -26.11
C ASP A 300 1.62 -67.60 -24.63
N LEU A 301 0.56 -67.35 -23.86
CA LEU A 301 0.46 -67.71 -22.44
C LEU A 301 0.44 -69.22 -22.22
N SER A 302 0.00 -70.01 -23.20
CA SER A 302 -0.03 -71.47 -23.10
C SER A 302 1.36 -72.10 -23.15
N SER A 303 2.38 -71.35 -23.58
CA SER A 303 3.77 -71.83 -23.55
C SER A 303 4.40 -71.79 -22.15
N ILE A 304 3.75 -71.15 -21.17
CA ILE A 304 4.26 -70.98 -19.82
C ILE A 304 3.86 -72.20 -18.97
N ARG A 305 4.86 -72.98 -18.58
CA ARG A 305 4.70 -74.25 -17.84
C ARG A 305 5.60 -74.37 -16.62
N ASP A 306 6.64 -73.55 -16.56
CA ASP A 306 7.66 -73.57 -15.54
C ASP A 306 8.29 -72.18 -15.37
N ARG A 307 9.20 -72.08 -14.41
CA ARG A 307 9.96 -70.85 -14.12
C ARG A 307 10.73 -70.32 -15.34
N LYS A 308 11.33 -71.21 -16.14
CA LYS A 308 12.17 -70.82 -17.27
C LYS A 308 11.34 -70.24 -18.42
N SER A 309 10.17 -70.82 -18.68
CA SER A 309 9.22 -70.33 -19.67
C SER A 309 8.55 -69.02 -19.24
N LEU A 310 8.32 -68.81 -17.93
CA LEU A 310 7.87 -67.52 -17.37
C LEU A 310 8.91 -66.41 -17.58
N GLU A 311 10.18 -66.68 -17.27
CA GLU A 311 11.28 -65.76 -17.55
C GLU A 311 11.41 -65.47 -19.05
N GLY A 312 11.33 -66.51 -19.89
CA GLY A 312 11.35 -66.38 -21.34
C GLY A 312 10.20 -65.52 -21.89
N PHE A 313 9.01 -65.59 -21.28
CA PHE A 313 7.88 -64.75 -21.63
C PHE A 313 8.18 -63.26 -21.34
N TYR A 314 8.53 -62.92 -20.10
CA TYR A 314 8.82 -61.52 -19.74
C TYR A 314 10.03 -60.95 -20.49
N ARG A 315 11.04 -61.76 -20.78
CA ARG A 315 12.18 -61.36 -21.63
C ARG A 315 11.73 -60.94 -23.02
N ARG A 316 10.89 -61.76 -23.67
CA ARG A 316 10.33 -61.43 -24.98
C ARG A 316 9.43 -60.20 -24.91
N SER A 317 8.51 -60.14 -23.96
CA SER A 317 7.60 -59.00 -23.79
C SER A 317 8.35 -57.68 -23.57
N LEU A 318 9.45 -57.68 -22.80
CA LEU A 318 10.27 -56.50 -22.60
C LEU A 318 11.05 -56.11 -23.86
N MET A 319 11.65 -57.06 -24.57
CA MET A 319 12.33 -56.80 -25.85
C MET A 319 11.37 -56.26 -26.90
N ASP A 320 10.16 -56.81 -26.99
CA ASP A 320 9.11 -56.36 -27.89
C ASP A 320 8.63 -54.95 -27.52
N ALA A 321 8.47 -54.66 -26.22
CA ALA A 321 8.13 -53.32 -25.75
C ALA A 321 9.23 -52.30 -26.09
N LEU A 322 10.51 -52.61 -25.87
CA LEU A 322 11.64 -51.73 -26.21
C LEU A 322 11.77 -51.51 -27.72
N THR A 323 11.58 -52.56 -28.52
CA THR A 323 11.58 -52.48 -29.98
C THR A 323 10.39 -51.66 -30.48
N GLY A 324 9.20 -51.90 -29.94
CA GLY A 324 7.99 -51.14 -30.23
C GLY A 324 8.12 -49.67 -29.85
N TRP A 325 8.73 -49.37 -28.70
CA TRP A 325 8.95 -47.99 -28.26
C TRP A 325 9.92 -47.24 -29.18
N SER A 326 11.01 -47.90 -29.59
CA SER A 326 12.01 -47.34 -30.51
C SER A 326 11.42 -47.07 -31.90
N ASN A 327 10.50 -47.93 -32.35
CA ASN A 327 9.89 -47.86 -33.68
C ASN A 327 8.51 -47.17 -33.71
N LEU A 328 8.05 -46.58 -32.59
CA LEU A 328 6.74 -45.92 -32.48
C LEU A 328 5.53 -46.85 -32.77
N LYS A 329 5.66 -48.14 -32.48
CA LYS A 329 4.64 -49.18 -32.73
C LYS A 329 4.20 -49.92 -31.46
N MET A 330 4.33 -49.27 -30.31
CA MET A 330 3.96 -49.87 -29.04
C MET A 330 2.44 -49.83 -28.81
N ASN A 331 1.90 -50.82 -28.09
CA ASN A 331 0.52 -50.80 -27.59
C ASN A 331 0.45 -50.40 -26.10
N ASP A 332 -0.77 -50.24 -25.56
CA ASP A 332 -0.98 -49.78 -24.18
C ASP A 332 -0.34 -50.71 -23.13
N SER A 333 -0.46 -52.04 -23.30
CA SER A 333 0.06 -53.00 -22.31
C SER A 333 1.60 -53.06 -22.31
N GLN A 334 2.22 -52.94 -23.48
CA GLN A 334 3.67 -52.78 -23.61
C GLN A 334 4.17 -51.45 -23.00
N ALA A 335 3.43 -50.35 -23.19
CA ALA A 335 3.79 -49.06 -22.60
C ALA A 335 3.80 -49.12 -21.07
N LEU A 336 2.76 -49.73 -20.48
CA LEU A 336 2.65 -49.91 -19.04
C LEU A 336 3.70 -50.90 -18.49
N LEU A 337 4.07 -51.94 -19.25
CA LEU A 337 5.17 -52.84 -18.87
C LEU A 337 6.49 -52.08 -18.81
N LEU A 338 6.79 -51.29 -19.84
CA LEU A 338 8.02 -50.51 -19.89
C LEU A 338 8.06 -49.46 -18.77
N ASP A 339 6.95 -48.79 -18.50
CA ASP A 339 6.84 -47.84 -17.38
C ASP A 339 7.01 -48.53 -16.02
N SER A 340 6.43 -49.70 -15.80
CA SER A 340 6.61 -50.47 -14.55
C SER A 340 8.07 -50.89 -14.36
N MET A 341 8.77 -51.30 -15.42
CA MET A 341 10.20 -51.64 -15.38
C MET A 341 11.10 -50.42 -15.09
N VAL A 342 10.76 -49.26 -15.64
CA VAL A 342 11.52 -48.00 -15.45
C VAL A 342 11.25 -47.38 -14.08
N SER A 343 9.98 -47.24 -13.70
CA SER A 343 9.55 -46.55 -12.48
C SER A 343 9.97 -47.27 -11.19
N ARG A 344 10.16 -48.59 -11.25
CA ARG A 344 10.64 -49.44 -10.16
C ARG A 344 12.16 -49.66 -10.16
N GLY A 345 12.89 -49.07 -11.11
CA GLY A 345 14.35 -49.12 -11.17
C GLY A 345 14.96 -50.40 -11.75
N PHE A 346 14.16 -51.27 -12.39
CA PHE A 346 14.68 -52.45 -13.09
C PHE A 346 15.42 -52.10 -14.37
N LEU A 347 14.98 -51.04 -15.05
CA LEU A 347 15.74 -50.36 -16.10
C LEU A 347 16.30 -49.04 -15.54
N PRO A 348 17.58 -48.73 -15.78
CA PRO A 348 18.22 -47.55 -15.22
C PRO A 348 17.57 -46.30 -15.79
N SER A 349 17.12 -45.43 -14.90
CA SER A 349 16.52 -44.16 -15.28
C SER A 349 17.04 -43.01 -14.44
N GLU A 350 17.94 -43.27 -13.48
CA GLU A 350 18.62 -42.21 -12.75
C GLU A 350 19.72 -41.60 -13.60
N VAL A 351 19.78 -40.27 -13.68
CA VAL A 351 20.73 -39.52 -14.51
C VAL A 351 22.18 -39.91 -14.19
N ALA A 352 22.48 -40.25 -12.93
CA ALA A 352 23.80 -40.70 -12.49
C ALA A 352 24.24 -42.03 -13.14
N GLU A 353 23.31 -42.93 -13.41
CA GLU A 353 23.56 -44.27 -13.98
C GLU A 353 23.59 -44.27 -15.51
N LEU A 354 23.17 -43.17 -16.16
CA LEU A 354 23.08 -43.09 -17.61
C LEU A 354 24.43 -42.76 -18.27
N PRO A 355 24.64 -43.17 -19.54
CA PRO A 355 25.80 -42.76 -20.34
C PRO A 355 25.91 -41.25 -20.47
N GLU A 356 27.14 -40.74 -20.61
CA GLU A 356 27.41 -39.31 -20.72
C GLU A 356 26.67 -38.62 -21.88
N SER A 357 26.54 -39.32 -23.01
CA SER A 357 25.78 -38.82 -24.17
C SER A 357 24.29 -38.60 -23.87
N LEU A 358 23.70 -39.40 -22.98
CA LEU A 358 22.32 -39.23 -22.53
C LEU A 358 22.19 -38.09 -21.52
N LYS A 359 23.17 -37.94 -20.60
CA LYS A 359 23.19 -36.83 -19.63
C LYS A 359 23.19 -35.48 -20.35
N ILE A 360 24.03 -35.30 -21.36
CA ILE A 360 24.09 -34.07 -22.16
C ILE A 360 22.74 -33.74 -22.81
N LEU A 361 22.02 -34.74 -23.34
CA LEU A 361 20.71 -34.53 -23.94
C LEU A 361 19.67 -34.11 -22.89
N LEU A 362 19.70 -34.75 -21.71
CA LEU A 362 18.79 -34.45 -20.60
C LEU A 362 19.05 -33.07 -20.01
N GLU A 363 20.31 -32.70 -19.80
CA GLU A 363 20.71 -31.37 -19.33
C GLU A 363 20.25 -30.28 -20.29
N LYS A 364 20.44 -30.49 -21.60
CA LYS A 364 19.94 -29.55 -22.63
C LYS A 364 18.41 -29.47 -22.64
N TYR A 365 17.70 -30.58 -22.48
CA TYR A 365 16.25 -30.55 -22.38
C TYR A 365 15.79 -29.74 -21.15
N ARG A 366 16.42 -29.98 -20.00
CA ARG A 366 16.10 -29.31 -18.74
C ARG A 366 16.40 -27.82 -18.78
N SER A 367 17.50 -27.40 -19.42
CA SER A 367 17.82 -25.97 -19.58
C SER A 367 16.77 -25.25 -20.40
N LEU A 368 16.37 -25.82 -21.55
CA LEU A 368 15.34 -25.22 -22.41
C LEU A 368 13.95 -25.23 -21.75
N GLU A 369 13.58 -26.29 -21.03
CA GLU A 369 12.33 -26.34 -20.26
C GLU A 369 12.31 -25.30 -19.14
N ALA A 370 13.46 -25.03 -18.51
CA ALA A 370 13.58 -24.03 -17.45
C ALA A 370 13.30 -22.62 -17.97
N GLU A 371 13.70 -22.30 -19.20
CA GLU A 371 13.46 -21.01 -19.87
C GLU A 371 11.98 -20.75 -20.22
N ILE A 372 11.16 -21.81 -20.33
CA ILE A 372 9.71 -21.66 -20.49
C ILE A 372 9.14 -20.95 -19.27
N ARG A 373 8.50 -19.79 -19.46
CA ARG A 373 7.89 -19.03 -18.37
C ARG A 373 6.53 -19.60 -17.95
N ASN A 374 6.12 -19.29 -16.73
CA ASN A 374 4.75 -19.55 -16.29
C ASN A 374 3.78 -18.63 -17.06
N PRO A 375 2.71 -19.17 -17.69
CA PRO A 375 1.84 -18.38 -18.54
C PRO A 375 1.13 -17.21 -17.85
N ALA A 376 1.04 -16.05 -18.51
CA ALA A 376 0.16 -14.99 -18.08
C ALA A 376 -1.30 -15.37 -18.39
N ARG A 377 -2.16 -15.26 -17.37
CA ARG A 377 -3.54 -15.78 -17.43
C ARG A 377 -4.55 -14.71 -17.07
N VAL A 378 -5.68 -14.70 -17.79
CA VAL A 378 -6.82 -13.81 -17.48
C VAL A 378 -8.14 -14.57 -17.55
N PRO A 379 -9.17 -14.14 -16.80
CA PRO A 379 -10.53 -14.58 -17.04
C PRO A 379 -10.97 -14.24 -18.46
N GLY A 380 -11.51 -15.23 -19.17
CA GLY A 380 -11.94 -15.10 -20.55
C GLY A 380 -12.95 -16.18 -20.93
N VAL A 381 -13.01 -16.46 -22.22
CA VAL A 381 -13.94 -17.43 -22.80
C VAL A 381 -13.24 -18.25 -23.88
N MET A 382 -13.44 -19.57 -23.84
CA MET A 382 -13.00 -20.53 -24.85
C MET A 382 -14.17 -20.95 -25.75
N ASP A 383 -13.86 -21.49 -26.93
CA ASP A 383 -14.90 -22.06 -27.79
C ASP A 383 -15.50 -23.32 -27.15
N GLY A 384 -16.79 -23.50 -27.39
CA GLY A 384 -17.53 -24.69 -27.04
C GLY A 384 -18.39 -25.14 -28.22
N GLU A 385 -19.36 -25.98 -27.89
CA GLU A 385 -20.30 -26.51 -28.87
C GLU A 385 -21.07 -25.40 -29.57
N PRO A 386 -21.13 -25.41 -30.91
CA PRO A 386 -21.92 -24.45 -31.67
C PRO A 386 -23.40 -24.54 -31.28
N TRP A 387 -24.00 -23.40 -30.96
CA TRP A 387 -25.37 -23.32 -30.47
C TRP A 387 -26.12 -22.15 -31.13
N ASP A 388 -26.99 -22.48 -32.07
CA ASP A 388 -27.95 -21.53 -32.66
C ASP A 388 -29.12 -21.39 -31.68
N GLN A 389 -29.22 -20.22 -31.02
CA GLN A 389 -30.18 -20.02 -29.95
C GLN A 389 -31.61 -19.92 -30.53
N PRO A 390 -32.57 -20.71 -30.01
CA PRO A 390 -33.98 -20.53 -30.33
C PRO A 390 -34.48 -19.12 -30.00
N LEU A 391 -35.25 -18.53 -30.91
CA LEU A 391 -35.95 -17.29 -30.63
C LEU A 391 -36.96 -17.53 -29.51
N LEU A 392 -36.87 -16.76 -28.42
CA LEU A 392 -37.80 -16.89 -27.31
C LEU A 392 -38.95 -15.90 -27.46
N ASP A 393 -40.19 -16.39 -27.48
CA ASP A 393 -41.39 -15.53 -27.53
C ASP A 393 -41.39 -14.57 -26.33
N ARG A 394 -41.31 -13.27 -26.60
CA ARG A 394 -41.17 -12.21 -25.59
C ARG A 394 -40.04 -12.45 -24.58
N GLY A 395 -39.01 -13.21 -24.95
CA GLY A 395 -37.88 -13.54 -24.07
C GLY A 395 -38.16 -14.65 -23.05
N ASP A 396 -39.32 -15.33 -23.13
CA ASP A 396 -39.71 -16.41 -22.23
C ASP A 396 -38.93 -17.70 -22.56
N TYR A 397 -38.07 -18.12 -21.64
CA TYR A 397 -37.22 -19.31 -21.78
C TYR A 397 -38.00 -20.63 -21.88
N LYS A 398 -39.31 -20.63 -21.61
CA LYS A 398 -40.19 -21.80 -21.76
C LYS A 398 -40.85 -21.88 -23.14
N LYS A 399 -40.77 -20.82 -23.95
CA LYS A 399 -41.41 -20.71 -25.26
C LYS A 399 -40.34 -20.55 -26.34
N GLU A 400 -39.65 -21.64 -26.62
CA GLU A 400 -38.66 -21.71 -27.70
C GLU A 400 -39.38 -21.81 -29.05
N GLY A 401 -39.09 -20.88 -29.96
CA GLY A 401 -39.43 -20.95 -31.38
C GLY A 401 -38.30 -21.54 -32.21
N ASP A 402 -38.21 -21.13 -33.47
CA ASP A 402 -37.18 -21.65 -34.38
C ASP A 402 -35.75 -21.21 -33.96
N PRO A 403 -34.74 -22.09 -34.12
CA PRO A 403 -33.33 -21.74 -33.97
C PRO A 403 -32.94 -20.56 -34.86
N VAL A 404 -32.26 -19.58 -34.29
CA VAL A 404 -31.73 -18.43 -35.04
C VAL A 404 -30.27 -18.68 -35.35
N GLU A 405 -29.94 -18.76 -36.64
CA GLU A 405 -28.55 -18.97 -37.08
C GLU A 405 -27.65 -17.83 -36.61
N ARG A 406 -26.51 -18.18 -36.00
CA ARG A 406 -25.50 -17.19 -35.63
C ARG A 406 -25.00 -16.44 -36.87
N GLY A 407 -24.79 -15.15 -36.73
CA GLY A 407 -24.36 -14.29 -37.82
C GLY A 407 -24.27 -12.83 -37.40
N PHE A 408 -23.76 -12.00 -38.30
CA PHE A 408 -23.66 -10.55 -38.09
C PHE A 408 -25.03 -9.87 -38.15
N LEU A 409 -25.07 -8.61 -37.73
CA LEU A 409 -26.31 -7.82 -37.72
C LEU A 409 -26.81 -7.61 -39.16
N GLU A 410 -28.13 -7.69 -39.35
CA GLU A 410 -28.76 -7.52 -40.67
C GLU A 410 -28.48 -6.16 -41.30
N VAL A 411 -28.35 -5.12 -40.48
CA VAL A 411 -28.00 -3.75 -40.94
C VAL A 411 -26.63 -3.67 -41.62
N PHE A 412 -25.75 -4.65 -41.40
CA PHE A 412 -24.42 -4.74 -42.01
C PHE A 412 -24.32 -5.90 -43.02
N GLY A 413 -25.44 -6.32 -43.61
CA GLY A 413 -25.49 -7.36 -44.63
C GLY A 413 -25.78 -8.77 -44.09
N GLY A 414 -25.83 -8.96 -42.76
CA GLY A 414 -26.41 -10.16 -42.15
C GLY A 414 -25.69 -11.48 -42.46
N ARG A 415 -24.37 -11.46 -42.66
CA ARG A 415 -23.56 -12.66 -42.92
C ARG A 415 -23.82 -13.74 -41.87
N THR A 416 -24.22 -14.93 -42.31
CA THR A 416 -24.36 -16.10 -41.43
C THR A 416 -22.99 -16.71 -41.16
N TYR A 417 -22.82 -17.25 -39.95
CA TYR A 417 -21.55 -17.83 -39.51
C TYR A 417 -21.54 -19.34 -39.68
N THR A 418 -20.31 -19.85 -39.71
CA THR A 418 -20.03 -21.28 -39.80
C THR A 418 -20.75 -22.07 -38.71
N LYS A 419 -21.17 -23.28 -39.07
CA LYS A 419 -21.70 -24.25 -38.11
C LYS A 419 -20.61 -24.82 -37.21
N ASN A 420 -19.34 -24.62 -37.53
CA ASN A 420 -18.18 -25.04 -36.74
C ASN A 420 -17.69 -23.90 -35.83
N GLY A 421 -17.48 -24.16 -34.54
CA GLY A 421 -16.96 -23.17 -33.59
C GLY A 421 -18.02 -22.20 -33.08
N SER A 422 -17.60 -21.18 -32.32
CA SER A 422 -18.52 -20.27 -31.63
C SER A 422 -19.11 -19.15 -32.48
N GLY A 423 -18.50 -18.82 -33.62
CA GLY A 423 -18.83 -17.62 -34.40
C GLY A 423 -18.10 -16.35 -33.96
N ARG A 424 -17.26 -16.43 -32.90
CA ARG A 424 -16.57 -15.24 -32.36
C ARG A 424 -15.45 -14.72 -33.25
N LEU A 425 -14.77 -15.62 -33.99
CA LEU A 425 -13.71 -15.21 -34.91
C LEU A 425 -14.32 -14.44 -36.09
N GLU A 426 -15.39 -14.99 -36.66
CA GLU A 426 -16.15 -14.38 -37.76
C GLU A 426 -16.74 -13.03 -37.32
N LEU A 427 -17.27 -12.95 -36.10
CA LEU A 427 -17.70 -11.68 -35.51
C LEU A 427 -16.56 -10.65 -35.46
N ALA A 428 -15.37 -11.07 -35.02
CA ALA A 428 -14.22 -10.18 -34.96
C ALA A 428 -13.81 -9.71 -36.37
N GLU A 429 -13.77 -10.62 -37.34
CA GLU A 429 -13.48 -10.33 -38.74
C GLU A 429 -14.47 -9.34 -39.35
N ASP A 430 -15.77 -9.51 -39.11
CA ASP A 430 -16.81 -8.60 -39.63
C ASP A 430 -16.77 -7.22 -38.92
N ILE A 431 -16.41 -7.18 -37.63
CA ILE A 431 -16.21 -5.91 -36.91
C ILE A 431 -15.04 -5.12 -37.51
N VAL A 432 -13.92 -5.77 -37.84
CA VAL A 432 -12.74 -5.09 -38.42
C VAL A 432 -12.69 -5.12 -39.95
N GLY A 433 -13.75 -5.63 -40.58
CA GLY A 433 -13.83 -5.85 -42.02
C GLY A 433 -13.69 -4.56 -42.82
N LYS A 434 -13.16 -4.67 -44.05
CA LYS A 434 -12.92 -3.51 -44.94
C LYS A 434 -14.21 -2.78 -45.32
N ASP A 435 -15.33 -3.50 -45.36
CA ASP A 435 -16.64 -2.94 -45.71
C ASP A 435 -17.35 -2.30 -44.50
N ASN A 436 -16.84 -2.51 -43.29
CA ASN A 436 -17.37 -1.92 -42.06
C ASN A 436 -16.58 -0.65 -41.67
N THR A 437 -17.09 0.51 -42.09
CA THR A 437 -16.46 1.81 -41.79
C THR A 437 -16.80 2.36 -40.40
N LEU A 438 -17.79 1.79 -39.70
CA LEU A 438 -18.20 2.30 -38.40
C LEU A 438 -17.13 2.07 -37.33
N THR A 439 -16.46 0.92 -37.35
CA THR A 439 -15.46 0.58 -36.34
C THR A 439 -14.33 1.62 -36.29
N THR A 440 -13.83 2.03 -37.45
CA THR A 440 -12.76 3.02 -37.56
C THR A 440 -13.24 4.43 -37.22
N ARG A 441 -14.45 4.82 -37.67
CA ARG A 441 -15.08 6.09 -37.30
C ARG A 441 -15.29 6.21 -35.79
N VAL A 442 -15.81 5.16 -35.14
CA VAL A 442 -16.08 5.15 -33.70
C VAL A 442 -14.78 5.26 -32.90
N ILE A 443 -13.75 4.46 -33.21
CA ILE A 443 -12.49 4.52 -32.45
C ILE A 443 -11.77 5.86 -32.65
N VAL A 444 -11.72 6.39 -33.88
CA VAL A 444 -11.12 7.71 -34.16
C VAL A 444 -11.88 8.80 -33.43
N ASN A 445 -13.22 8.77 -33.42
CA ASN A 445 -14.02 9.72 -32.68
C ASN A 445 -13.78 9.64 -31.16
N ARG A 446 -13.59 8.44 -30.60
CA ARG A 446 -13.22 8.26 -29.19
C ARG A 446 -11.83 8.79 -28.87
N LEU A 447 -10.85 8.56 -29.75
CA LEU A 447 -9.50 9.15 -29.61
C LEU A 447 -9.56 10.67 -29.66
N TRP A 448 -10.31 11.22 -30.62
CA TRP A 448 -10.56 12.66 -30.74
C TRP A 448 -11.20 13.21 -29.48
N HIS A 449 -12.28 12.59 -28.99
CA HIS A 449 -12.94 12.96 -27.75
C HIS A 449 -11.98 12.95 -26.55
N HIS A 450 -11.12 11.95 -26.44
CA HIS A 450 -10.15 11.86 -25.34
C HIS A 450 -9.12 13.00 -25.37
N ILE A 451 -8.73 13.47 -26.56
CA ILE A 451 -7.73 14.53 -26.73
C ILE A 451 -8.35 15.93 -26.59
N PHE A 452 -9.51 16.16 -27.20
CA PHE A 452 -10.16 17.47 -27.34
C PHE A 452 -11.37 17.67 -26.41
N GLY A 453 -11.75 16.67 -25.61
CA GLY A 453 -12.88 16.72 -24.66
C GLY A 453 -14.27 16.55 -25.29
N ARG A 454 -14.39 16.69 -26.61
CA ARG A 454 -15.64 16.49 -27.38
C ARG A 454 -15.30 15.74 -28.66
N GLY A 455 -16.05 14.68 -28.97
CA GLY A 455 -15.90 13.96 -30.24
C GLY A 455 -16.34 14.81 -31.43
N LEU A 456 -15.84 14.49 -32.63
CA LEU A 456 -16.37 15.04 -33.88
C LEU A 456 -17.87 14.70 -34.01
N VAL A 457 -18.24 13.49 -33.61
CA VAL A 457 -19.60 13.08 -33.26
C VAL A 457 -19.76 13.20 -31.74
N ALA A 458 -20.67 14.05 -31.27
CA ALA A 458 -20.83 14.33 -29.85
C ALA A 458 -21.26 13.10 -29.03
N SER A 459 -22.07 12.21 -29.63
CA SER A 459 -22.49 10.93 -29.06
C SER A 459 -21.45 9.84 -29.31
N ALA A 460 -20.44 9.73 -28.45
CA ALA A 460 -19.31 8.81 -28.68
C ALA A 460 -19.69 7.31 -28.75
N ASP A 461 -20.86 6.94 -28.22
CA ASP A 461 -21.37 5.55 -28.21
C ASP A 461 -22.57 5.33 -29.15
N ASN A 462 -23.06 6.38 -29.84
CA ASN A 462 -24.22 6.26 -30.72
C ASN A 462 -23.98 7.01 -32.02
N PHE A 463 -23.75 6.24 -33.09
CA PHE A 463 -23.63 6.73 -34.47
C PHE A 463 -24.90 6.43 -35.29
N GLY A 464 -25.96 5.94 -34.63
CA GLY A 464 -27.26 5.66 -35.22
C GLY A 464 -28.18 6.89 -35.19
N ARG A 465 -29.49 6.66 -35.41
CA ARG A 465 -30.51 7.74 -35.54
C ARG A 465 -30.66 8.62 -34.31
N LEU A 466 -30.40 8.09 -33.11
CA LEU A 466 -30.44 8.83 -31.85
C LEU A 466 -29.10 9.52 -31.53
N GLY A 467 -28.07 9.31 -32.35
CA GLY A 467 -26.79 9.98 -32.28
C GLY A 467 -26.80 11.38 -32.91
N SER A 468 -25.74 12.13 -32.67
CA SER A 468 -25.50 13.42 -33.34
C SER A 468 -24.79 13.23 -34.67
N GLU A 469 -25.01 14.14 -35.61
CA GLU A 469 -24.21 14.22 -36.83
C GLU A 469 -22.76 14.66 -36.51
N PRO A 470 -21.77 14.25 -37.32
CA PRO A 470 -20.41 14.72 -37.18
C PRO A 470 -20.31 16.21 -37.50
N SER A 471 -19.65 16.97 -36.64
CA SER A 471 -19.33 18.38 -36.89
C SER A 471 -18.43 18.60 -38.11
N HIS A 472 -17.57 17.62 -38.42
CA HIS A 472 -16.64 17.62 -39.55
C HIS A 472 -16.60 16.22 -40.20
N PRO A 473 -17.57 15.87 -41.07
CA PRO A 473 -17.67 14.53 -41.64
C PRO A 473 -16.45 14.12 -42.46
N GLU A 474 -15.91 15.01 -43.30
CA GLU A 474 -14.76 14.71 -44.16
C GLU A 474 -13.48 14.49 -43.34
N LEU A 475 -13.31 15.24 -42.24
CA LEU A 475 -12.19 15.06 -41.33
C LEU A 475 -12.28 13.72 -40.61
N LEU A 476 -13.47 13.35 -40.13
CA LEU A 476 -13.69 12.06 -39.48
C LEU A 476 -13.36 10.91 -40.44
N ASP A 477 -13.83 10.99 -41.68
CA ASP A 477 -13.58 9.98 -42.71
C ASP A 477 -12.11 9.89 -43.10
N SER A 478 -11.45 11.03 -43.28
CA SER A 478 -10.00 11.08 -43.56
C SER A 478 -9.20 10.42 -42.44
N LEU A 479 -9.48 10.75 -41.18
CA LEU A 479 -8.79 10.14 -40.03
C LEU A 479 -9.12 8.66 -39.86
N ALA A 480 -10.36 8.24 -40.13
CA ALA A 480 -10.79 6.85 -40.03
C ALA A 480 -10.15 5.96 -41.11
N LEU A 481 -10.07 6.44 -42.35
CA LEU A 481 -9.38 5.77 -43.45
C LEU A 481 -7.88 5.66 -43.16
N ASP A 482 -7.27 6.77 -42.78
CA ASP A 482 -5.85 6.84 -42.45
C ASP A 482 -5.47 5.92 -41.27
N PHE A 483 -6.30 5.87 -40.21
CA PHE A 483 -6.11 4.94 -39.10
C PHE A 483 -6.11 3.47 -39.56
N ARG A 484 -7.04 3.11 -40.47
CA ARG A 484 -7.16 1.76 -41.02
C ARG A 484 -5.97 1.37 -41.91
N GLU A 485 -5.60 2.26 -42.83
CA GLU A 485 -4.55 2.04 -43.83
C GLU A 485 -3.15 1.99 -43.19
N ASN A 486 -2.96 2.65 -42.05
CA ASN A 486 -1.70 2.67 -41.32
C ASN A 486 -1.68 1.68 -40.13
N GLY A 487 -2.26 0.49 -40.34
CA GLY A 487 -2.14 -0.64 -39.43
C GLY A 487 -2.84 -0.46 -38.07
N TRP A 488 -3.93 0.32 -38.01
CA TRP A 488 -4.73 0.52 -36.80
C TRP A 488 -3.92 1.10 -35.62
N SER A 489 -2.86 1.86 -35.94
CA SER A 489 -1.94 2.40 -34.94
C SER A 489 -2.54 3.59 -34.19
N MET A 490 -3.09 3.32 -33.00
CA MET A 490 -3.61 4.39 -32.12
C MET A 490 -2.55 5.44 -31.80
N LYS A 491 -1.28 5.02 -31.60
CA LYS A 491 -0.17 5.94 -31.32
C LYS A 491 0.06 6.94 -32.46
N ARG A 492 -0.01 6.47 -33.72
CA ARG A 492 0.17 7.33 -34.89
C ARG A 492 -0.98 8.34 -35.02
N THR A 493 -2.22 7.89 -34.87
CA THR A 493 -3.40 8.78 -34.92
C THR A 493 -3.38 9.80 -33.79
N VAL A 494 -3.04 9.39 -32.56
CA VAL A 494 -2.85 10.32 -31.43
C VAL A 494 -1.75 11.33 -31.76
N ARG A 495 -0.60 10.90 -32.31
CA ARG A 495 0.47 11.81 -32.75
C ARG A 495 -0.04 12.84 -33.76
N GLN A 496 -0.80 12.42 -34.77
CA GLN A 496 -1.37 13.34 -35.76
C GLN A 496 -2.31 14.38 -35.11
N MET A 497 -3.15 13.94 -34.17
CA MET A 497 -4.06 14.82 -33.43
C MET A 497 -3.29 15.84 -32.57
N VAL A 498 -2.30 15.42 -31.77
CA VAL A 498 -1.55 16.32 -30.88
C VAL A 498 -0.56 17.22 -31.61
N MET A 499 -0.12 16.84 -32.80
CA MET A 499 0.73 17.70 -33.65
C MET A 499 -0.08 18.67 -34.53
N SER A 500 -1.42 18.57 -34.50
CA SER A 500 -2.30 19.46 -35.27
C SER A 500 -2.18 20.92 -34.82
N ARG A 501 -2.58 21.85 -35.69
CA ARG A 501 -2.73 23.27 -35.31
C ARG A 501 -3.73 23.42 -34.18
N VAL A 502 -4.84 22.68 -34.23
CA VAL A 502 -5.94 22.76 -33.25
C VAL A 502 -5.46 22.44 -31.84
N PHE A 503 -4.69 21.36 -31.67
CA PHE A 503 -4.16 20.98 -30.35
C PHE A 503 -3.12 21.98 -29.83
N ARG A 504 -2.34 22.60 -30.73
CA ARG A 504 -1.29 23.57 -30.37
C ARG A 504 -1.80 25.01 -30.25
N SER A 505 -3.08 25.26 -30.51
CA SER A 505 -3.71 26.57 -30.34
C SER A 505 -3.81 26.92 -28.85
N ALA A 506 -3.72 28.20 -28.52
CA ALA A 506 -4.02 28.66 -27.17
C ALA A 506 -5.48 28.37 -26.79
N SER A 507 -5.77 28.24 -25.50
CA SER A 507 -7.15 28.10 -24.98
C SER A 507 -7.90 29.42 -24.79
N ARG A 508 -7.27 30.55 -25.13
CA ARG A 508 -7.91 31.87 -25.10
C ARG A 508 -8.86 32.03 -26.30
N VAL A 509 -10.13 32.31 -26.02
CA VAL A 509 -11.14 32.59 -27.06
C VAL A 509 -10.73 33.83 -27.88
N PRO A 510 -10.50 33.69 -29.20
CA PRO A 510 -10.21 34.82 -30.07
C PRO A 510 -11.36 35.83 -30.07
N VAL A 511 -11.05 37.13 -30.11
CA VAL A 511 -12.08 38.20 -30.10
C VAL A 511 -13.05 38.03 -31.27
N ALA A 512 -12.55 37.63 -32.44
CA ALA A 512 -13.35 37.39 -33.65
C ALA A 512 -14.40 36.28 -33.51
N ASN A 513 -14.28 35.39 -32.51
CA ASN A 513 -15.11 34.21 -32.30
C ASN A 513 -16.14 34.36 -31.16
N ARG A 514 -16.06 35.43 -30.36
CA ARG A 514 -17.00 35.64 -29.23
C ARG A 514 -18.45 35.74 -29.76
N GLY A 515 -19.34 34.88 -29.26
CA GLY A 515 -20.76 34.87 -29.61
C GLY A 515 -21.10 34.28 -30.98
N LYS A 516 -20.13 33.70 -31.71
CA LYS A 516 -20.35 33.07 -33.03
C LYS A 516 -20.40 31.55 -32.97
N ASP A 517 -19.58 30.95 -32.11
CA ASP A 517 -19.45 29.51 -31.93
C ASP A 517 -19.01 29.23 -30.48
N ASP A 518 -19.96 29.42 -29.57
CA ASP A 518 -19.69 29.30 -28.13
C ASP A 518 -19.33 27.86 -27.72
N ALA A 519 -19.76 26.87 -28.50
CA ALA A 519 -19.39 25.47 -28.32
C ALA A 519 -18.04 25.11 -28.95
N ASN A 520 -17.38 26.06 -29.65
CA ASN A 520 -16.13 25.89 -30.38
C ASN A 520 -16.14 24.68 -31.32
N LEU A 521 -17.27 24.43 -31.99
CA LEU A 521 -17.41 23.34 -32.95
C LEU A 521 -16.42 23.49 -34.10
N GLN A 522 -16.13 24.72 -34.54
CA GLN A 522 -15.21 25.05 -35.62
C GLN A 522 -13.72 25.01 -35.20
N LEU A 523 -13.42 24.59 -33.96
CA LEU A 523 -12.05 24.33 -33.48
C LEU A 523 -11.10 25.53 -33.63
N ALA A 524 -11.60 26.74 -33.34
CA ALA A 524 -10.85 27.97 -33.50
C ALA A 524 -9.74 28.15 -32.45
N TYR A 525 -9.92 27.54 -31.28
CA TYR A 525 -8.98 27.53 -30.14
C TYR A 525 -9.01 26.18 -29.44
N TYR A 526 -8.06 25.88 -28.54
CA TYR A 526 -8.11 24.65 -27.74
C TYR A 526 -9.14 24.78 -26.62
N THR A 527 -10.02 23.79 -26.46
CA THR A 527 -11.00 23.80 -25.37
C THR A 527 -10.41 23.11 -24.15
N PRO A 528 -10.22 23.80 -23.01
CA PRO A 528 -9.69 23.17 -21.81
C PRO A 528 -10.57 22.01 -21.37
N ARG A 529 -9.94 20.88 -21.07
CA ARG A 529 -10.64 19.67 -20.64
C ARG A 529 -10.20 19.25 -19.27
N ARG A 530 -11.11 18.68 -18.50
CA ARG A 530 -10.79 18.13 -17.19
C ARG A 530 -9.99 16.84 -17.33
N LEU A 531 -9.05 16.63 -16.41
CA LEU A 531 -8.37 15.36 -16.20
C LEU A 531 -9.33 14.30 -15.63
N ASP A 532 -9.13 13.07 -16.09
CA ASP A 532 -9.76 11.87 -15.54
C ASP A 532 -9.31 11.61 -14.09
N ALA A 533 -10.13 10.89 -13.31
CA ALA A 533 -9.84 10.56 -11.91
C ALA A 533 -8.43 9.98 -11.69
N GLU A 534 -8.02 9.06 -12.56
CA GLU A 534 -6.71 8.43 -12.54
C GLU A 534 -5.60 9.45 -12.81
N ALA A 535 -5.79 10.33 -13.79
CA ALA A 535 -4.82 11.36 -14.14
C ALA A 535 -4.69 12.41 -13.02
N VAL A 536 -5.80 12.81 -12.38
CA VAL A 536 -5.75 13.70 -11.19
C VAL A 536 -4.93 13.06 -10.07
N LEU A 537 -5.18 11.77 -9.77
CA LEU A 537 -4.43 11.06 -8.74
C LEU A 537 -2.94 10.90 -9.11
N ASP A 538 -2.66 10.60 -10.38
CA ASP A 538 -1.29 10.48 -10.90
C ASP A 538 -0.56 11.83 -10.83
N THR A 539 -1.21 12.95 -11.16
CA THR A 539 -0.63 14.30 -11.00
C THR A 539 -0.29 14.59 -9.53
N ILE A 540 -1.20 14.30 -8.60
CA ILE A 540 -0.96 14.50 -7.15
C ILE A 540 0.22 13.64 -6.66
N ARG A 541 0.30 12.38 -7.10
CA ARG A 541 1.41 11.49 -6.77
C ARG A 541 2.73 11.96 -7.36
N PHE A 542 2.70 12.39 -8.63
CA PHE A 542 3.86 12.88 -9.35
C PHE A 542 4.45 14.12 -8.68
N VAL A 543 3.64 15.14 -8.36
CA VAL A 543 4.20 16.34 -7.71
C VAL A 543 4.70 16.07 -6.30
N ALA A 544 4.11 15.10 -5.58
CA ALA A 544 4.61 14.68 -4.28
C ALA A 544 6.02 14.05 -4.38
N ALA A 545 6.20 13.06 -5.28
CA ALA A 545 7.39 12.22 -5.33
C ALA A 545 8.43 12.62 -6.39
N ASN A 546 8.06 13.47 -7.36
CA ASN A 546 8.83 13.78 -8.58
C ASN A 546 9.13 12.56 -9.47
N GLU A 547 8.35 11.51 -9.35
CA GLU A 547 8.49 10.30 -10.15
C GLU A 547 7.11 9.77 -10.55
N ALA A 548 7.05 9.16 -11.73
CA ALA A 548 5.89 8.40 -12.14
C ALA A 548 5.94 7.06 -11.39
N GLY A 549 5.48 7.04 -10.14
CA GLY A 549 5.25 5.80 -9.40
C GLY A 549 4.21 4.89 -10.10
N GLN A 550 3.57 3.99 -9.36
CA GLN A 550 2.52 3.17 -9.97
C GLN A 550 1.33 4.05 -10.43
N ARG A 551 1.05 4.03 -11.74
CA ARG A 551 -0.11 4.72 -12.32
C ARG A 551 -1.42 4.25 -11.69
N ALA A 552 -2.34 5.19 -11.47
CA ALA A 552 -3.62 4.96 -10.83
C ALA A 552 -4.49 3.93 -11.58
N VAL A 553 -4.33 3.82 -12.91
CA VAL A 553 -5.01 2.82 -13.74
C VAL A 553 -4.70 1.37 -13.34
N TYR A 554 -3.54 1.11 -12.71
CA TYR A 554 -3.16 -0.22 -12.20
C TYR A 554 -3.52 -0.42 -10.73
N THR A 555 -4.22 0.53 -10.11
CA THR A 555 -4.66 0.40 -8.72
C THR A 555 -5.76 -0.65 -8.64
N ASN A 556 -5.53 -1.69 -7.83
CA ASN A 556 -6.51 -2.77 -7.61
C ASN A 556 -7.85 -2.20 -7.11
N GLN A 557 -8.95 -2.57 -7.78
CA GLN A 557 -10.31 -2.14 -7.44
C GLN A 557 -11.11 -3.30 -6.88
N LYS A 558 -11.74 -3.10 -5.72
CA LYS A 558 -12.71 -4.03 -5.16
C LYS A 558 -14.11 -3.62 -5.65
N ARG A 559 -14.81 -4.52 -6.34
CA ARG A 559 -16.15 -4.26 -6.94
C ARG A 559 -17.14 -3.63 -5.96
N ASN A 560 -17.14 -4.07 -4.70
CA ASN A 560 -18.05 -3.57 -3.64
C ASN A 560 -17.38 -2.55 -2.71
N GLY A 561 -16.20 -2.02 -3.07
CA GLY A 561 -15.40 -1.13 -2.24
C GLY A 561 -14.45 -0.33 -3.10
N LEU A 562 -15.00 0.48 -4.01
CA LEU A 562 -14.23 1.31 -4.94
C LEU A 562 -13.38 2.34 -4.18
N ASN A 563 -12.27 2.74 -4.78
CA ASN A 563 -11.41 3.75 -4.20
C ASN A 563 -12.14 5.10 -4.05
N ARG A 564 -12.29 5.57 -2.82
CA ARG A 564 -13.05 6.80 -2.49
C ARG A 564 -12.55 8.04 -3.23
N PHE A 565 -11.25 8.19 -3.42
CA PHE A 565 -10.68 9.31 -4.16
C PHE A 565 -11.09 9.23 -5.63
N LEU A 566 -10.83 8.09 -6.28
CA LEU A 566 -11.19 7.90 -7.70
C LEU A 566 -12.70 8.09 -7.93
N THR A 567 -13.54 7.52 -7.06
CA THR A 567 -15.01 7.67 -7.14
C THR A 567 -15.44 9.12 -7.03
N ALA A 568 -14.83 9.92 -6.15
CA ALA A 568 -15.17 11.35 -6.04
C ALA A 568 -14.94 12.09 -7.38
N PHE A 569 -13.91 11.71 -8.12
CA PHE A 569 -13.57 12.26 -9.45
C PHE A 569 -14.22 11.53 -10.63
N ASN A 570 -15.39 10.93 -10.42
CA ASN A 570 -16.19 10.28 -11.47
C ASN A 570 -15.53 9.05 -12.13
N TYR A 571 -14.70 8.31 -11.39
CA TYR A 571 -14.18 7.02 -11.86
C TYR A 571 -15.33 6.07 -12.24
N PRO A 572 -15.27 5.42 -13.42
CA PRO A 572 -16.35 4.58 -13.92
C PRO A 572 -16.53 3.33 -13.05
N ILE A 573 -17.77 2.89 -12.87
CA ILE A 573 -18.06 1.67 -12.15
C ILE A 573 -17.60 0.49 -13.01
N PRO A 574 -16.69 -0.40 -12.52
CA PRO A 574 -16.09 -1.47 -13.33
C PRO A 574 -17.06 -2.55 -13.84
N THR A 575 -18.35 -2.44 -13.50
CA THR A 575 -19.40 -3.39 -13.90
C THR A 575 -20.20 -2.93 -15.10
N SER A 576 -19.93 -1.73 -15.62
CA SER A 576 -20.62 -1.12 -16.75
C SER A 576 -19.63 -0.53 -17.73
N THR A 577 -19.94 -0.59 -19.01
CA THR A 577 -19.21 0.12 -20.07
C THR A 577 -19.55 1.60 -20.04
N VAL A 578 -18.54 2.46 -20.14
CA VAL A 578 -18.69 3.93 -20.14
C VAL A 578 -17.86 4.47 -21.31
N GLY A 579 -18.50 4.90 -22.40
CA GLY A 579 -17.76 5.46 -23.54
C GLY A 579 -17.50 6.97 -23.43
N VAL A 580 -18.32 7.71 -22.68
CA VAL A 580 -18.04 9.09 -22.26
C VAL A 580 -18.12 9.17 -20.75
N ARG A 581 -17.05 9.61 -20.11
CA ARG A 581 -17.01 9.76 -18.65
C ARG A 581 -17.75 11.03 -18.24
N ASN A 582 -18.56 10.93 -17.19
CA ASN A 582 -19.24 12.09 -16.63
C ASN A 582 -18.23 13.04 -16.03
N VAL A 583 -18.31 14.33 -16.40
CA VAL A 583 -17.52 15.40 -15.80
C VAL A 583 -18.46 16.25 -14.95
N THR A 584 -18.40 16.08 -13.63
CA THR A 584 -19.25 16.83 -12.69
C THR A 584 -18.41 17.78 -11.85
N ASN A 585 -18.85 19.01 -11.59
CA ASN A 585 -18.16 19.92 -10.69
C ASN A 585 -18.94 20.03 -9.37
N VAL A 586 -18.73 19.07 -8.47
CA VAL A 586 -19.48 18.97 -7.20
C VAL A 586 -18.63 19.38 -6.00
N PRO A 587 -19.22 19.98 -4.95
CA PRO A 587 -18.47 20.40 -3.75
C PRO A 587 -17.64 19.29 -3.11
N ALA A 588 -18.12 18.04 -3.17
CA ALA A 588 -17.40 16.88 -2.63
C ALA A 588 -16.00 16.68 -3.25
N GLN A 589 -15.79 17.05 -4.51
CA GLN A 589 -14.47 16.95 -5.17
C GLN A 589 -13.51 18.00 -4.64
N ALA A 590 -13.96 19.25 -4.52
CA ALA A 590 -13.17 20.32 -3.92
C ALA A 590 -12.84 20.00 -2.44
N LEU A 591 -13.81 19.49 -1.67
CA LEU A 591 -13.59 19.04 -0.30
C LEU A 591 -12.63 17.85 -0.22
N MET A 592 -12.63 16.95 -1.22
CA MET A 592 -11.66 15.85 -1.29
C MET A 592 -10.24 16.37 -1.52
N LEU A 593 -10.04 17.39 -2.36
CA LEU A 593 -8.73 18.02 -2.52
C LEU A 593 -8.32 18.79 -1.26
N MET A 594 -9.24 19.57 -0.67
CA MET A 594 -8.94 20.42 0.49
C MET A 594 -8.73 19.64 1.80
N ASN A 595 -9.48 18.56 2.02
CA ASN A 595 -9.48 17.87 3.31
C ASN A 595 -8.98 16.43 3.26
N GLY A 596 -8.84 15.85 2.07
CA GLY A 596 -8.47 14.46 1.87
C GLY A 596 -7.04 14.16 2.30
N GLU A 597 -6.87 13.00 2.96
CA GLU A 597 -5.56 12.56 3.46
C GLU A 597 -4.54 12.31 2.33
N THR A 598 -5.00 11.91 1.15
CA THR A 598 -4.15 11.77 -0.04
C THR A 598 -3.52 13.11 -0.41
N THR A 599 -4.31 14.18 -0.48
CA THR A 599 -3.84 15.51 -0.86
C THR A 599 -2.98 16.14 0.23
N LYS A 600 -3.36 16.01 1.51
CA LYS A 600 -2.56 16.51 2.63
C LYS A 600 -1.19 15.84 2.71
N ARG A 601 -1.11 14.52 2.55
CA ARG A 601 0.18 13.81 2.53
C ARG A 601 1.02 14.21 1.34
N ALA A 602 0.41 14.31 0.15
CA ALA A 602 1.10 14.75 -1.06
C ALA A 602 1.66 16.17 -0.90
N ALA A 603 0.87 17.12 -0.38
CA ALA A 603 1.32 18.49 -0.13
C ALA A 603 2.49 18.55 0.86
N ARG A 604 2.46 17.76 1.96
CA ARG A 604 3.58 17.71 2.93
C ARG A 604 4.84 17.21 2.25
N GLN A 605 4.77 16.04 1.63
CA GLN A 605 5.91 15.44 0.93
C GLN A 605 6.47 16.38 -0.15
N TRP A 606 5.60 17.01 -0.93
CA TRP A 606 5.99 17.96 -1.96
C TRP A 606 6.71 19.18 -1.35
N SER A 607 6.14 19.76 -0.29
CA SER A 607 6.73 20.92 0.39
C SER A 607 8.08 20.60 1.03
N ASP A 608 8.22 19.45 1.69
CA ASP A 608 9.48 19.02 2.31
C ASP A 608 10.56 18.82 1.25
N ARG A 609 10.20 18.24 0.10
CA ARG A 609 11.12 18.06 -1.03
C ARG A 609 11.58 19.39 -1.62
N VAL A 610 10.68 20.34 -1.86
CA VAL A 610 11.04 21.65 -2.43
C VAL A 610 11.85 22.49 -1.44
N LYS A 611 11.56 22.43 -0.14
CA LYS A 611 12.37 23.10 0.91
C LYS A 611 13.76 22.49 1.05
N GLY A 612 13.85 21.17 0.98
CA GLY A 612 15.08 20.42 1.14
C GLY A 612 15.97 20.37 -0.11
N ASP A 613 15.53 20.94 -1.23
CA ASP A 613 16.29 20.99 -2.47
C ASP A 613 17.43 22.02 -2.36
N PRO A 614 18.71 21.60 -2.37
CA PRO A 614 19.85 22.49 -2.20
C PRO A 614 20.07 23.44 -3.39
N ASP A 615 19.48 23.14 -4.55
CA ASP A 615 19.60 23.98 -5.75
C ASP A 615 18.67 25.20 -5.69
N LEU A 616 17.71 25.23 -4.76
CA LEU A 616 16.73 26.31 -4.59
C LEU A 616 17.14 27.24 -3.44
N LYS A 617 17.75 28.38 -3.79
CA LYS A 617 18.36 29.32 -2.83
C LYS A 617 17.40 30.38 -2.33
N SER A 618 16.33 30.68 -3.08
CA SER A 618 15.36 31.72 -2.75
C SER A 618 13.91 31.23 -2.72
N ASP A 619 13.05 31.94 -2.00
CA ASP A 619 11.61 31.66 -1.94
C ASP A 619 10.95 31.77 -3.31
N ARG A 620 11.42 32.73 -4.12
CA ARG A 620 10.98 32.92 -5.49
C ARG A 620 11.27 31.68 -6.34
N GLU A 621 12.48 31.11 -6.25
CA GLU A 621 12.83 29.87 -6.97
C GLU A 621 12.00 28.67 -6.50
N ARG A 622 11.71 28.59 -5.19
CA ARG A 622 10.83 27.54 -4.63
C ARG A 622 9.39 27.67 -5.13
N ILE A 623 8.82 28.87 -5.12
CA ILE A 623 7.50 29.17 -5.69
C ILE A 623 7.49 28.79 -7.16
N GLN A 624 8.50 29.22 -7.92
CA GLN A 624 8.64 28.88 -9.34
C GLN A 624 8.65 27.36 -9.56
N ARG A 625 9.34 26.62 -8.70
CA ARG A 625 9.39 25.15 -8.78
C ARG A 625 8.02 24.52 -8.55
N PHE A 626 7.22 25.01 -7.60
CA PHE A 626 5.85 24.52 -7.39
C PHE A 626 4.98 24.67 -8.65
N PHE A 627 4.99 25.86 -9.26
CA PHE A 627 4.19 26.13 -10.47
C PHE A 627 4.66 25.33 -11.69
N MET A 628 5.98 25.25 -11.91
CA MET A 628 6.53 24.45 -13.00
C MET A 628 6.19 22.96 -12.87
N GLN A 629 6.21 22.39 -11.66
CA GLN A 629 5.89 20.97 -11.44
C GLN A 629 4.38 20.67 -11.52
N ALA A 630 3.51 21.57 -11.08
CA ALA A 630 2.06 21.36 -11.12
C ALA A 630 1.41 21.71 -12.46
N TYR A 631 1.84 22.81 -13.10
CA TYR A 631 1.16 23.38 -14.27
C TYR A 631 2.03 23.39 -15.53
N ALA A 632 3.30 22.95 -15.44
CA ALA A 632 4.25 22.99 -16.55
C ALA A 632 4.46 24.39 -17.15
N ARG A 633 4.24 25.44 -16.35
CA ARG A 633 4.46 26.84 -16.73
C ARG A 633 5.11 27.63 -15.59
N PRO A 634 5.81 28.74 -15.90
CA PRO A 634 6.29 29.66 -14.88
C PRO A 634 5.12 30.30 -14.11
N ALA A 635 5.35 30.63 -12.83
CA ALA A 635 4.45 31.49 -12.08
C ALA A 635 4.50 32.92 -12.65
N SER A 636 3.37 33.62 -12.70
CA SER A 636 3.32 35.04 -13.03
C SER A 636 3.88 35.89 -11.88
N GLU A 637 4.25 37.15 -12.15
CA GLU A 637 4.69 38.07 -11.08
C GLU A 637 3.61 38.28 -10.02
N GLU A 638 2.34 38.28 -10.42
CA GLU A 638 1.20 38.39 -9.51
C GLU A 638 1.09 37.17 -8.59
N GLU A 639 1.26 35.96 -9.14
CA GLU A 639 1.26 34.70 -8.38
C GLU A 639 2.46 34.61 -7.42
N ILE A 640 3.64 35.02 -7.88
CA ILE A 640 4.85 35.09 -7.05
C ILE A 640 4.64 36.08 -5.90
N THR A 641 4.14 37.27 -6.21
CA THR A 641 3.90 38.33 -5.21
C THR A 641 2.88 37.85 -4.18
N ALA A 642 1.76 37.25 -4.60
CA ALA A 642 0.76 36.70 -3.69
C ALA A 642 1.34 35.60 -2.76
N CYS A 643 2.16 34.70 -3.31
CA CYS A 643 2.82 33.66 -2.52
C CYS A 643 3.86 34.25 -1.53
N LEU A 644 4.65 35.25 -1.94
CA LEU A 644 5.62 35.93 -1.08
C LEU A 644 4.92 36.76 0.02
N ASP A 645 3.82 37.43 -0.30
CA ASP A 645 3.00 38.15 0.67
C ASP A 645 2.38 37.18 1.69
N TYR A 646 2.00 35.98 1.26
CA TYR A 646 1.57 34.90 2.13
C TYR A 646 2.70 34.39 3.04
N LEU A 647 3.90 34.13 2.47
CA LEU A 647 5.09 33.70 3.24
C LEU A 647 5.51 34.75 4.27
N SER A 648 5.36 36.04 3.95
CA SER A 648 5.72 37.16 4.84
C SER A 648 4.61 37.56 5.83
N GLY A 649 3.43 36.94 5.77
CA GLY A 649 2.32 37.21 6.70
C GLY A 649 1.56 38.52 6.46
N LYS A 650 1.77 39.19 5.32
CA LYS A 650 1.14 40.49 4.98
C LYS A 650 -0.37 40.44 4.70
N VAL A 651 -0.97 39.25 4.66
CA VAL A 651 -2.36 39.03 4.21
C VAL A 651 -3.42 39.45 5.25
N SER A 652 -3.01 39.88 6.45
CA SER A 652 -3.94 40.43 7.46
C SER A 652 -3.86 41.96 7.50
N ASP A 653 -4.91 42.66 7.07
CA ASP A 653 -5.07 44.12 7.23
C ASP A 653 -5.01 44.58 8.71
N LYS A 654 -5.18 43.64 9.66
CA LYS A 654 -5.16 43.92 11.10
C LYS A 654 -3.74 44.13 11.62
N LEU A 655 -2.76 43.37 11.12
CA LEU A 655 -1.40 43.37 11.67
C LEU A 655 -0.64 44.69 11.41
N PRO A 656 -0.61 45.27 10.19
CA PRO A 656 0.04 46.56 9.94
C PRO A 656 -0.60 47.74 10.69
N LYS A 657 -1.90 47.66 11.01
CA LYS A 657 -2.60 48.69 11.80
C LYS A 657 -2.18 48.65 13.27
N LEU A 658 -2.16 47.45 13.86
CA LEU A 658 -1.72 47.24 15.24
C LEU A 658 -0.25 47.63 15.45
N GLU A 659 0.63 47.35 14.47
CA GLU A 659 2.05 47.73 14.55
C GLU A 659 2.26 49.26 14.51
N ARG A 660 1.46 49.99 13.73
CA ARG A 660 1.47 51.47 13.72
C ARG A 660 0.95 52.05 15.04
N GLU A 661 -0.11 51.46 15.59
CA GLU A 661 -0.67 51.87 16.88
C GLU A 661 0.33 51.63 18.03
N GLN A 662 1.00 50.47 18.04
CA GLN A 662 2.06 50.16 19.00
C GLN A 662 3.22 51.17 18.93
N ALA A 663 3.64 51.57 17.73
CA ALA A 663 4.70 52.55 17.54
C ALA A 663 4.34 53.93 18.14
N LEU A 664 3.10 54.39 17.89
CA LEU A 664 2.61 55.68 18.41
C LEU A 664 2.50 55.67 19.95
N LEU A 665 2.03 54.56 20.54
CA LEU A 665 1.93 54.40 21.99
C LEU A 665 3.33 54.39 22.65
N ARG A 666 4.33 53.75 22.04
CA ARG A 666 5.73 53.77 22.53
C ARG A 666 6.33 55.17 22.54
N GLU A 667 6.06 55.96 21.51
CA GLU A 667 6.55 57.33 21.42
C GLU A 667 5.96 58.22 22.53
N LYS A 668 4.64 58.13 22.75
CA LYS A 668 3.95 58.82 23.85
C LYS A 668 4.46 58.40 25.23
N LEU A 669 4.64 57.10 25.44
CA LEU A 669 5.18 56.57 26.71
C LEU A 669 6.60 57.08 26.98
N ALA A 670 7.46 57.13 25.95
CA ALA A 670 8.81 57.68 26.07
C ALA A 670 8.81 59.17 26.43
N ALA A 671 7.87 59.96 25.88
CA ALA A 671 7.74 61.38 26.22
C ALA A 671 7.30 61.61 27.68
N LEU A 672 6.30 60.85 28.17
CA LEU A 672 5.85 60.96 29.56
C LEU A 672 6.89 60.50 30.57
N ARG A 673 7.64 59.42 30.27
CA ARG A 673 8.73 58.96 31.12
C ARG A 673 9.85 59.99 31.25
N ARG A 674 10.18 60.71 30.16
CA ARG A 674 11.12 61.84 30.22
C ARG A 674 10.60 62.97 31.12
N GLY A 675 9.34 63.38 30.94
CA GLY A 675 8.72 64.40 31.80
C GLY A 675 8.67 64.03 33.28
N ARG A 676 8.35 62.76 33.60
CA ARG A 676 8.43 62.23 34.97
C ARG A 676 9.84 62.33 35.54
N GLN A 677 10.84 61.96 34.74
CA GLN A 677 12.23 61.91 35.18
C GLN A 677 12.83 63.30 35.42
N GLU A 678 12.42 64.29 34.64
CA GLU A 678 12.80 65.70 34.83
C GLU A 678 12.29 66.27 36.17
N GLU A 679 11.09 65.88 36.61
CA GLU A 679 10.53 66.30 37.90
C GLU A 679 11.24 65.63 39.11
N ILE A 680 11.71 64.39 38.93
CA ILE A 680 12.31 63.55 39.99
C ILE A 680 13.81 63.81 40.16
N ALA A 681 14.55 64.03 39.07
CA ALA A 681 16.02 64.10 39.07
C ALA A 681 16.64 65.10 40.09
N PRO A 682 16.07 66.30 40.31
CA PRO A 682 16.63 67.25 41.29
C PRO A 682 16.47 66.77 42.74
N VAL A 683 15.36 66.08 43.04
CA VAL A 683 15.05 65.59 44.40
C VAL A 683 15.88 64.35 44.71
N ARG A 684 16.04 63.47 43.72
CA ARG A 684 16.87 62.26 43.84
C ARG A 684 18.33 62.58 44.12
N SER A 685 18.88 63.57 43.40
CA SER A 685 20.30 63.96 43.56
C SER A 685 20.60 64.52 44.95
N ARG A 686 19.65 65.26 45.54
CA ARG A 686 19.78 65.77 46.92
C ARG A 686 19.70 64.65 47.96
N LEU A 687 18.70 63.77 47.85
CA LEU A 687 18.53 62.63 48.77
C LEU A 687 19.72 61.67 48.71
N GLN A 688 20.30 61.47 47.54
CA GLN A 688 21.45 60.57 47.37
C GLN A 688 22.65 61.09 48.18
N ALA A 689 22.93 62.39 48.14
CA ALA A 689 23.99 63.00 48.93
C ALA A 689 23.75 62.90 50.46
N GLU A 690 22.49 63.01 50.91
CA GLU A 690 22.13 62.87 52.33
C GLU A 690 22.25 61.43 52.83
N VAL A 691 21.87 60.46 51.99
CA VAL A 691 21.96 59.03 52.30
C VAL A 691 23.41 58.56 52.31
N ASP A 692 24.23 59.01 51.36
CA ASP A 692 25.66 58.67 51.31
C ASP A 692 26.41 59.17 52.56
N ALA A 693 26.08 60.36 53.07
CA ALA A 693 26.67 60.92 54.29
C ALA A 693 26.27 60.16 55.57
N ARG A 694 25.03 59.65 55.66
CA ARG A 694 24.57 58.83 56.80
C ARG A 694 25.19 57.44 56.80
N ASN A 695 25.39 56.87 55.62
CA ASN A 695 26.07 55.60 55.42
C ASN A 695 27.55 55.66 55.77
N GLU A 696 28.22 56.81 55.57
CA GLU A 696 29.58 57.04 56.08
C GLU A 696 29.61 57.13 57.61
N ALA A 697 28.65 57.81 58.25
CA ALA A 697 28.59 57.93 59.71
C ALA A 697 28.30 56.59 60.43
N GLN A 698 27.61 55.65 59.78
CA GLN A 698 27.34 54.32 60.32
C GLN A 698 28.52 53.34 60.21
N LYS A 699 29.56 53.65 59.42
CA LYS A 699 30.76 52.80 59.30
C LYS A 699 31.70 52.88 60.52
N ASP A 700 31.62 53.94 61.33
CA ASP A 700 32.55 54.20 62.44
C ASP A 700 32.11 53.60 63.80
N LEU A 701 30.95 52.94 63.87
CA LEU A 701 30.46 52.26 65.08
C LEU A 701 30.46 50.74 64.89
N GLY A 702 31.59 50.11 65.21
CA GLY A 702 31.83 48.68 65.02
C GLY A 702 31.18 47.76 66.06
N GLU A 703 30.51 46.71 65.58
CA GLU A 703 30.43 45.29 66.06
C GLU A 703 29.24 44.66 65.29
N VAL A 704 29.36 43.62 64.46
CA VAL A 704 30.02 42.32 64.61
C VAL A 704 30.55 41.84 63.25
N GLN A 705 31.80 41.40 63.20
CA GLN A 705 32.43 40.79 62.03
C GLN A 705 31.93 39.36 61.81
N VAL A 706 31.01 39.18 60.87
CA VAL A 706 30.80 37.89 60.19
C VAL A 706 30.94 38.18 58.68
N ASP A 707 31.90 37.55 58.02
CA ASP A 707 32.08 37.70 56.56
C ASP A 707 30.97 36.96 55.81
N LEU A 708 29.84 37.64 55.63
CA LEU A 708 28.68 37.20 54.87
C LEU A 708 28.75 37.66 53.41
N LYS A 709 29.95 37.82 52.83
CA LYS A 709 30.07 38.18 51.42
C LYS A 709 29.45 37.08 50.54
N PRO A 710 28.37 37.36 49.80
CA PRO A 710 27.77 36.37 48.93
C PRO A 710 28.61 36.20 47.65
N PHE A 711 28.46 35.05 47.01
CA PHE A 711 29.01 34.80 45.68
C PHE A 711 28.26 35.59 44.59
N ALA A 712 26.95 35.77 44.77
CA ALA A 712 26.09 36.63 43.96
C ALA A 712 24.93 37.19 44.80
N ARG A 713 24.49 38.42 44.50
CA ARG A 713 23.40 39.11 45.21
C ARG A 713 22.51 39.85 44.23
N TRP A 714 21.19 39.73 44.41
CA TRP A 714 20.19 40.49 43.68
C TRP A 714 19.29 41.22 44.68
N ASP A 715 19.32 42.54 44.63
CA ASP A 715 18.48 43.43 45.45
C ASP A 715 17.19 43.87 44.74
N PHE A 716 17.12 43.66 43.42
CA PHE A 716 15.99 44.05 42.57
C PHE A 716 15.60 45.54 42.70
N GLU A 717 16.56 46.39 43.06
CA GLU A 717 16.39 47.84 43.15
C GLU A 717 16.56 48.48 41.76
N GLY A 718 15.53 48.28 40.93
CA GLY A 718 15.43 48.90 39.59
C GLY A 718 16.04 48.09 38.44
N ASP A 719 16.85 47.06 38.71
CA ASP A 719 17.29 46.11 37.69
C ASP A 719 17.36 44.65 38.19
N ILE A 720 17.90 43.76 37.35
CA ILE A 720 18.03 42.32 37.61
C ILE A 720 19.49 41.87 37.65
N LYS A 721 20.40 42.82 37.86
CA LYS A 721 21.83 42.55 37.85
C LYS A 721 22.26 42.00 39.20
N ASP A 722 23.19 41.06 39.14
CA ASP A 722 23.99 40.69 40.29
C ASP A 722 24.83 41.91 40.73
N SER A 723 24.61 42.39 41.96
CA SER A 723 25.28 43.56 42.54
C SER A 723 26.64 43.25 43.16
N VAL A 724 27.02 41.97 43.24
CA VAL A 724 28.32 41.53 43.82
C VAL A 724 29.20 40.84 42.78
N GLY A 725 28.62 40.03 41.89
CA GLY A 725 29.32 39.28 40.86
C GLY A 725 28.92 39.66 39.43
N ALA A 726 28.96 38.67 38.53
CA ALA A 726 28.65 38.84 37.11
C ALA A 726 27.44 38.01 36.66
N MET A 727 26.68 37.44 37.60
CA MET A 727 25.52 36.58 37.32
C MET A 727 24.25 37.40 37.04
N HIS A 728 24.33 38.35 36.12
CA HIS A 728 23.17 39.19 35.77
C HIS A 728 22.01 38.36 35.20
N GLY A 729 20.79 38.75 35.55
CA GLY A 729 19.55 38.10 35.14
C GLY A 729 19.08 38.48 33.74
N GLU A 730 18.23 37.62 33.18
CA GLU A 730 17.39 37.83 32.01
C GLU A 730 15.94 37.51 32.40
N ILE A 731 15.04 38.48 32.22
CA ILE A 731 13.60 38.31 32.47
C ILE A 731 12.99 37.46 31.35
N LYS A 732 12.16 36.48 31.72
CA LYS A 732 11.30 35.75 30.78
C LYS A 732 9.87 35.67 31.30
N GLY A 733 8.90 35.75 30.40
CA GLY A 733 7.48 35.79 30.73
C GLY A 733 7.07 37.10 31.41
N ALA A 734 6.07 37.04 32.28
CA ALA A 734 5.44 38.21 32.89
C ALA A 734 6.21 38.83 34.08
N ALA A 735 7.43 38.38 34.35
CA ALA A 735 8.22 38.90 35.47
C ALA A 735 8.72 40.33 35.20
N ARG A 736 8.78 41.15 36.25
CA ARG A 736 9.19 42.56 36.13
C ARG A 736 9.61 43.15 37.46
N VAL A 737 10.61 44.03 37.43
CA VAL A 737 11.04 44.81 38.59
C VAL A 737 10.08 45.98 38.78
N ILE A 738 9.43 46.06 39.94
CA ILE A 738 8.53 47.16 40.33
C ILE A 738 8.75 47.43 41.83
N ASP A 739 8.90 48.71 42.19
CA ASP A 739 9.02 49.21 43.57
C ASP A 739 10.10 48.48 44.40
N GLY A 740 11.30 48.31 43.86
CA GLY A 740 12.41 47.65 44.57
C GLY A 740 12.20 46.15 44.82
N SER A 741 11.37 45.50 44.00
CA SER A 741 11.08 44.07 44.12
C SER A 741 10.84 43.43 42.76
N MET A 742 11.19 42.16 42.63
CA MET A 742 10.90 41.34 41.45
C MET A 742 9.51 40.72 41.56
N PHE A 743 8.55 41.21 40.77
CA PHE A 743 7.26 40.55 40.61
C PHE A 743 7.38 39.37 39.66
N LEU A 744 6.89 38.21 40.09
CA LEU A 744 6.99 36.98 39.32
C LEU A 744 5.77 36.77 38.40
N ARG A 745 4.54 36.81 38.94
CA ARG A 745 3.26 36.61 38.21
C ARG A 745 3.30 35.52 37.12
N GLY A 746 3.94 34.38 37.40
CA GLY A 746 4.07 33.26 36.45
C GLY A 746 5.23 33.36 35.45
N GLY A 747 5.98 34.46 35.44
CA GLY A 747 7.28 34.62 34.78
C GLY A 747 8.46 34.26 35.70
N GLY A 748 9.68 34.57 35.27
CA GLY A 748 10.87 34.34 36.07
C GLY A 748 12.12 35.06 35.53
N VAL A 749 13.25 34.85 36.22
CA VAL A 749 14.56 35.40 35.84
C VAL A 749 15.61 34.30 35.77
N TRP A 750 16.41 34.30 34.71
CA TRP A 750 17.50 33.36 34.47
C TRP A 750 18.84 34.08 34.46
N THR A 751 19.80 33.66 35.28
CA THR A 751 21.09 34.36 35.36
C THR A 751 22.10 33.84 34.35
N ARG A 752 23.16 34.62 34.12
CA ARG A 752 24.39 34.07 33.53
C ARG A 752 24.94 32.91 34.36
N PRO A 753 25.71 31.97 33.74
CA PRO A 753 26.22 30.82 34.45
C PRO A 753 27.23 31.14 35.57
N ILE A 754 27.30 30.26 36.58
CA ILE A 754 28.26 30.35 37.70
C ILE A 754 29.70 30.34 37.21
N SER A 755 30.57 31.11 37.85
CA SER A 755 31.98 31.29 37.48
C SER A 755 32.95 30.31 38.15
N LYS A 756 32.46 29.39 38.99
CA LYS A 756 33.24 28.31 39.63
C LYS A 756 32.39 27.07 39.92
N ASP A 757 33.05 25.97 40.28
CA ASP A 757 32.38 24.72 40.68
C ASP A 757 31.81 24.84 42.09
N LEU A 758 30.57 24.38 42.30
CA LEU A 758 29.90 24.34 43.60
C LEU A 758 29.54 22.89 43.96
N ARG A 759 30.07 22.45 45.11
CA ARG A 759 29.74 21.15 45.75
C ARG A 759 28.95 21.31 47.04
N GLU A 760 29.06 22.48 47.64
CA GLU A 760 28.28 22.98 48.76
C GLU A 760 27.98 24.45 48.49
N PHE A 761 26.83 24.91 48.91
CA PHE A 761 26.36 26.28 48.65
C PHE A 761 25.17 26.59 49.56
N THR A 762 24.83 27.87 49.67
CA THR A 762 23.65 28.31 50.41
C THR A 762 22.81 29.22 49.52
N LEU A 763 21.51 28.91 49.42
CA LEU A 763 20.52 29.77 48.75
C LEU A 763 19.79 30.58 49.83
N GLU A 764 19.69 31.89 49.64
CA GLU A 764 18.93 32.79 50.51
C GLU A 764 17.98 33.63 49.66
N VAL A 765 16.72 33.72 50.06
CA VAL A 765 15.71 34.52 49.37
C VAL A 765 14.75 35.16 50.37
N GLN A 766 14.44 36.43 50.17
CA GLN A 766 13.37 37.14 50.86
C GLN A 766 12.18 37.29 49.91
N VAL A 767 11.09 36.60 50.22
CA VAL A 767 9.94 36.43 49.33
C VAL A 767 8.64 36.71 50.05
N GLN A 768 7.69 37.34 49.37
CA GLN A 768 6.29 37.42 49.76
C GLN A 768 5.43 36.81 48.65
N LEU A 769 4.56 35.88 48.99
CA LEU A 769 3.64 35.21 48.09
C LEU A 769 2.42 36.09 47.83
N ASP A 770 1.83 36.01 46.63
CA ASP A 770 0.56 36.69 46.35
C ASP A 770 -0.63 35.98 47.03
N ASN A 771 -0.50 34.67 47.28
CA ASN A 771 -1.51 33.81 47.87
C ASN A 771 -0.86 32.60 48.56
N GLU A 772 -1.19 32.34 49.83
CA GLU A 772 -0.69 31.20 50.60
C GLU A 772 -1.15 29.83 50.04
N ASN A 773 -2.26 29.78 49.30
CA ASN A 773 -2.84 28.56 48.74
C ASN A 773 -2.33 28.21 47.33
N GLN A 774 -1.32 28.92 46.82
CA GLN A 774 -0.72 28.57 45.55
C GLN A 774 -0.01 27.21 45.62
N THR A 775 -0.04 26.47 44.52
CA THR A 775 0.56 25.13 44.44
C THR A 775 1.77 25.15 43.53
N GLY A 776 2.94 24.80 44.06
CA GLY A 776 4.16 24.62 43.27
C GLY A 776 4.80 25.92 42.76
N GLY A 777 6.13 25.91 42.65
CA GLY A 777 6.93 27.05 42.22
C GLY A 777 8.30 27.07 42.90
N GLY A 778 9.27 27.76 42.31
CA GLY A 778 10.61 27.95 42.90
C GLY A 778 10.84 29.42 43.24
N ALA A 779 11.12 29.72 44.51
CA ALA A 779 11.52 31.06 44.93
C ALA A 779 12.94 31.37 44.43
N MET A 780 13.85 30.41 44.60
CA MET A 780 15.21 30.48 44.07
C MET A 780 15.75 29.06 43.84
N SER A 781 16.26 28.78 42.64
CA SER A 781 16.82 27.48 42.28
C SER A 781 18.20 27.63 41.64
N LEU A 782 19.11 26.72 41.96
CA LEU A 782 20.36 26.51 41.22
C LEU A 782 20.17 25.31 40.29
N GLN A 783 20.21 25.54 38.97
CA GLN A 783 20.00 24.51 37.96
C GLN A 783 21.18 24.38 37.00
N ARG A 784 21.32 23.22 36.36
CA ARG A 784 22.19 23.09 35.18
C ARG A 784 21.65 23.92 34.01
N SER A 785 22.53 24.36 33.12
CA SER A 785 22.17 25.21 31.98
C SER A 785 21.23 24.54 30.96
N ASP A 786 21.05 23.22 31.02
CA ASP A 786 20.02 22.50 30.24
C ASP A 786 18.63 22.52 30.90
N GLY A 787 18.54 23.06 32.12
CA GLY A 787 17.32 23.12 32.93
C GLY A 787 16.81 21.76 33.40
N LYS A 788 17.60 20.67 33.35
CA LYS A 788 17.13 19.31 33.70
C LYS A 788 17.37 18.94 35.15
N VAL A 789 18.52 19.33 35.73
CA VAL A 789 18.91 19.01 37.11
C VAL A 789 18.97 20.30 37.91
N PHE A 790 18.33 20.31 39.09
CA PHE A 790 18.31 21.48 39.97
C PHE A 790 18.19 21.09 41.45
N ASP A 791 18.49 22.06 42.30
CA ASP A 791 18.25 22.09 43.74
C ASP A 791 17.75 23.51 44.05
N GLY A 792 16.68 23.66 44.83
CA GLY A 792 16.05 24.97 45.01
C GLY A 792 15.06 25.08 46.15
N ILE A 793 14.76 26.32 46.54
CA ILE A 793 13.74 26.67 47.53
C ILE A 793 12.38 26.64 46.84
N VAL A 794 11.56 25.63 47.14
CA VAL A 794 10.24 25.45 46.50
C VAL A 794 9.11 25.47 47.53
N TYR A 795 7.92 25.84 47.07
CA TYR A 795 6.72 26.02 47.91
C TYR A 795 5.60 25.05 47.54
N ALA A 796 4.95 24.47 48.54
CA ALA A 796 3.72 23.69 48.43
C ALA A 796 3.75 22.57 47.36
N GLU A 797 4.91 21.91 47.19
CA GLU A 797 5.09 20.85 46.19
C GLU A 797 4.75 19.45 46.72
N VAL A 798 5.01 19.18 48.00
CA VAL A 798 4.70 17.89 48.66
C VAL A 798 3.57 18.03 49.67
N SER A 799 3.60 19.09 50.48
CA SER A 799 2.55 19.39 51.46
C SER A 799 2.11 20.85 51.28
N PRO A 800 0.80 21.15 51.34
CA PRO A 800 0.30 22.52 51.24
C PRO A 800 1.02 23.43 52.23
N ARG A 801 1.26 24.68 51.83
CA ARG A 801 1.78 25.74 52.71
C ARG A 801 3.13 25.46 53.37
N THR A 802 3.96 24.59 52.79
CA THR A 802 5.29 24.29 53.34
C THR A 802 6.41 24.65 52.38
N TRP A 803 7.56 25.06 52.94
CA TRP A 803 8.81 25.25 52.22
C TRP A 803 9.64 23.97 52.26
N LEU A 804 10.25 23.60 51.14
CA LEU A 804 11.07 22.39 51.05
C LEU A 804 12.14 22.52 49.98
N THR A 805 13.11 21.60 49.97
CA THR A 805 14.12 21.54 48.91
C THR A 805 13.55 20.82 47.69
N GLY A 806 13.53 21.47 46.53
CA GLY A 806 13.07 20.91 45.26
C GLY A 806 14.21 20.30 44.46
N SER A 807 13.91 19.28 43.65
CA SER A 807 14.90 18.61 42.79
C SER A 807 14.24 17.94 41.58
N ASP A 808 15.05 17.58 40.59
CA ASP A 808 14.57 16.93 39.37
C ASP A 808 13.89 15.59 39.66
N LYS A 809 12.68 15.41 39.10
CA LYS A 809 11.81 14.24 39.32
C LYS A 809 11.54 13.92 40.81
N HIS A 810 11.69 14.90 41.70
CA HIS A 810 11.60 14.73 43.15
C HIS A 810 12.67 13.80 43.75
N SER A 811 13.78 13.55 43.04
CA SER A 811 14.81 12.57 43.44
C SER A 811 15.49 12.87 44.78
N ARG A 812 15.60 14.15 45.15
CA ARG A 812 16.14 14.66 46.43
C ARG A 812 15.14 15.56 47.16
N THR A 813 13.88 15.55 46.76
CA THR A 813 12.83 16.38 47.35
C THR A 813 12.30 15.72 48.61
N ALA A 814 12.40 16.39 49.76
CA ALA A 814 11.82 15.91 51.02
C ALA A 814 11.38 17.08 51.92
N PRO A 815 10.29 16.92 52.68
CA PRO A 815 9.89 17.92 53.67
C PRO A 815 10.86 17.90 54.86
N PHE A 816 11.18 19.08 55.39
CA PHE A 816 11.98 19.21 56.61
C PHE A 816 11.15 18.96 57.88
N GLY A 817 9.82 18.87 57.78
CA GLY A 817 8.92 18.77 58.92
C GLY A 817 8.75 20.10 59.68
N GLY A 818 9.03 21.24 59.02
CA GLY A 818 8.62 22.55 59.52
C GLY A 818 7.10 22.73 59.38
N GLY A 819 6.49 23.49 60.28
CA GLY A 819 5.05 23.79 60.23
C GLY A 819 4.65 24.59 58.98
N GLU A 820 3.35 24.63 58.69
CA GLU A 820 2.79 25.44 57.61
C GLU A 820 3.15 26.93 57.79
N ASP A 821 3.52 27.60 56.68
CA ASP A 821 3.84 29.01 56.65
C ASP A 821 2.58 29.84 56.38
N MET A 822 1.96 30.30 57.45
CA MET A 822 0.72 31.10 57.44
C MET A 822 0.96 32.61 57.28
N GLU A 823 2.19 33.03 57.02
CA GLU A 823 2.57 34.45 56.95
C GLU A 823 3.23 34.84 55.63
N ALA A 824 3.61 33.88 54.79
CA ALA A 824 4.35 34.14 53.56
C ALA A 824 3.59 35.02 52.56
N ASP A 825 2.27 35.10 52.62
CA ASP A 825 1.44 36.02 51.83
C ASP A 825 1.21 37.37 52.50
N LYS A 826 1.22 37.41 53.83
CA LYS A 826 0.99 38.61 54.65
C LYS A 826 2.21 39.51 54.75
N ARG A 827 3.41 38.93 54.78
CA ARG A 827 4.67 39.67 54.88
C ARG A 827 5.80 38.98 54.12
N PRO A 828 6.88 39.71 53.77
CA PRO A 828 8.11 39.08 53.32
C PRO A 828 8.67 38.14 54.38
N VAL A 829 8.95 36.90 53.99
CA VAL A 829 9.64 35.89 54.80
C VAL A 829 11.02 35.63 54.22
N ARG A 830 12.02 35.45 55.09
CA ARG A 830 13.39 35.14 54.66
C ARG A 830 13.65 33.65 54.80
N LEU A 831 14.05 33.02 53.71
CA LEU A 831 14.29 31.59 53.63
C LEU A 831 15.73 31.34 53.23
N MET A 832 16.34 30.37 53.90
CA MET A 832 17.69 29.94 53.59
C MET A 832 17.76 28.42 53.53
N MET A 833 18.39 27.88 52.48
CA MET A 833 18.69 26.45 52.34
C MET A 833 20.19 26.26 52.17
N VAL A 834 20.79 25.56 53.13
CA VAL A 834 22.22 25.25 53.19
C VAL A 834 22.42 23.82 52.67
N TYR A 835 23.12 23.68 51.56
CA TYR A 835 23.45 22.40 50.92
C TYR A 835 24.91 22.05 51.22
N LYS A 836 25.15 21.00 52.02
CA LYS A 836 26.49 20.56 52.42
C LYS A 836 27.09 19.57 51.44
N ALA A 837 28.42 19.50 51.42
CA ALA A 837 29.16 18.58 50.55
C ALA A 837 28.85 17.10 50.83
N ASP A 838 28.37 16.74 52.03
CA ASP A 838 28.00 15.37 52.41
C ASP A 838 26.57 14.95 51.96
N GLY A 839 25.84 15.84 51.27
CA GLY A 839 24.47 15.61 50.83
C GLY A 839 23.39 16.00 51.85
N THR A 840 23.78 16.61 52.97
CA THR A 840 22.84 17.15 53.96
C THR A 840 22.33 18.52 53.55
N THR A 841 21.02 18.73 53.58
CA THR A 841 20.36 20.02 53.41
C THR A 841 19.74 20.48 54.73
N ILE A 842 19.94 21.74 55.09
CA ILE A 842 19.38 22.38 56.29
C ILE A 842 18.59 23.61 55.86
N ALA A 843 17.37 23.79 56.37
CA ALA A 843 16.54 24.96 56.09
C ALA A 843 16.44 25.89 57.30
N TYR A 844 16.39 27.20 57.04
CA TYR A 844 16.11 28.24 58.02
C TYR A 844 15.01 29.16 57.51
N ARG A 845 14.17 29.64 58.43
CA ARG A 845 13.16 30.67 58.21
C ARG A 845 13.39 31.79 59.21
N ASP A 846 13.53 33.02 58.72
CA ASP A 846 13.82 34.23 59.51
C ASP A 846 14.95 34.00 60.54
N GLY A 847 16.04 33.36 60.10
CA GLY A 847 17.22 33.06 60.93
C GLY A 847 17.08 31.87 61.89
N LYS A 848 15.92 31.23 61.99
CA LYS A 848 15.67 30.08 62.87
C LYS A 848 15.60 28.78 62.08
N PRO A 849 16.08 27.64 62.62
CA PRO A 849 15.96 26.34 61.95
C PRO A 849 14.50 26.01 61.58
N TYR A 850 14.27 25.62 60.33
CA TYR A 850 12.97 25.24 59.79
C TYR A 850 12.89 23.72 59.61
N GLY A 851 12.45 23.03 60.66
CA GLY A 851 12.39 21.57 60.69
C GLY A 851 13.73 20.89 60.98
N LYS A 852 13.85 19.61 60.60
CA LYS A 852 15.05 18.78 60.79
C LYS A 852 15.88 18.70 59.51
N PRO A 853 17.23 18.64 59.59
CA PRO A 853 18.08 18.37 58.43
C PRO A 853 17.69 17.08 57.70
N ILE A 854 17.83 17.08 56.38
CA ILE A 854 17.57 15.93 55.52
C ILE A 854 18.85 15.57 54.75
N ASN A 855 19.10 14.28 54.52
CA ASN A 855 20.20 13.83 53.65
C ASN A 855 19.63 12.92 52.55
N LYS A 856 19.65 13.42 51.31
CA LYS A 856 19.13 12.72 50.13
C LYS A 856 20.15 12.65 48.99
N GLY A 857 21.41 12.93 49.27
CA GLY A 857 22.49 12.99 48.28
C GLY A 857 22.72 14.39 47.72
N ARG A 858 23.68 14.53 46.80
CA ARG A 858 24.19 15.82 46.31
C ARG A 858 24.27 15.89 44.79
N VAL A 859 24.25 17.12 44.27
CA VAL A 859 24.61 17.44 42.88
C VAL A 859 25.80 18.38 42.89
N GLU A 860 26.77 18.10 42.01
CA GLU A 860 27.86 19.04 41.72
C GLU A 860 27.47 19.93 40.53
N TYR A 861 27.60 21.24 40.73
CA TYR A 861 27.34 22.25 39.71
C TYR A 861 28.66 22.79 39.18
N LYS A 862 28.90 22.58 37.88
CA LYS A 862 30.17 22.96 37.24
C LYS A 862 30.13 24.39 36.72
N LYS A 863 31.28 25.07 36.81
CA LYS A 863 31.54 26.38 36.20
C LYS A 863 31.03 26.42 34.76
N GLY A 864 30.30 27.48 34.41
CA GLY A 864 29.79 27.69 33.05
C GLY A 864 28.62 26.80 32.64
N LYS A 865 28.21 25.83 33.48
CA LYS A 865 27.16 24.84 33.16
C LYS A 865 25.99 24.84 34.15
N ALA A 866 25.92 25.84 35.02
CA ALA A 866 24.82 26.01 35.96
C ALA A 866 24.51 27.48 36.16
N GLN A 867 23.28 27.81 36.49
CA GLN A 867 22.77 29.18 36.63
C GLN A 867 21.68 29.22 37.71
N VAL A 868 21.42 30.42 38.23
CA VAL A 868 20.33 30.66 39.18
C VAL A 868 19.07 31.02 38.40
N VAL A 869 17.93 30.55 38.91
CA VAL A 869 16.60 30.81 38.36
C VAL A 869 15.65 31.24 39.47
N PHE A 870 14.84 32.26 39.18
CA PHE A 870 13.80 32.79 40.06
C PHE A 870 12.42 32.57 39.44
N GLY A 871 11.41 32.28 40.25
CA GLY A 871 10.01 32.21 39.85
C GLY A 871 9.52 30.90 39.26
N THR A 872 10.41 29.98 38.88
CA THR A 872 10.05 28.62 38.45
C THR A 872 10.94 27.60 39.12
N ARG A 873 10.46 26.36 39.25
CA ARG A 873 11.23 25.25 39.84
C ARG A 873 12.54 25.05 39.09
N HIS A 874 12.44 24.84 37.77
CA HIS A 874 13.56 24.68 36.84
C HIS A 874 13.06 24.74 35.39
N GLY A 875 13.97 24.93 34.43
CA GLY A 875 13.68 24.91 32.98
C GLY A 875 14.39 26.04 32.24
N LEU A 876 14.13 26.17 30.94
CA LEU A 876 14.69 27.25 30.10
C LEU A 876 13.71 28.40 29.84
N SER A 877 12.45 28.19 30.23
CA SER A 877 11.34 29.12 30.09
C SER A 877 10.42 29.03 31.31
N PRO A 878 9.59 30.05 31.59
CA PRO A 878 8.59 29.98 32.64
C PRO A 878 7.66 28.77 32.48
N GLY A 879 7.27 28.16 33.60
CA GLY A 879 6.35 27.02 33.61
C GLY A 879 4.89 27.47 33.54
N GLY A 880 3.99 26.59 33.07
CA GLY A 880 2.55 26.81 33.15
C GLY A 880 2.00 26.82 34.59
N PRO A 881 0.67 26.97 34.76
CA PRO A 881 0.01 26.97 36.06
C PRO A 881 0.43 25.75 36.91
N GLY A 882 0.87 26.00 38.15
CA GLY A 882 1.37 24.96 39.07
C GLY A 882 2.88 24.69 39.02
N ARG A 883 3.63 25.25 38.06
CA ARG A 883 5.10 25.15 38.00
C ARG A 883 5.83 26.46 38.30
N SER A 884 5.14 27.60 38.19
CA SER A 884 5.66 28.94 38.44
C SER A 884 5.08 29.52 39.72
N LEU A 885 5.92 30.22 40.48
CA LEU A 885 5.58 30.90 41.73
C LEU A 885 4.97 32.27 41.43
N THR A 886 3.94 32.66 42.18
CA THR A 886 3.34 34.00 42.13
C THR A 886 3.60 34.74 43.43
N GLY A 887 4.26 35.89 43.34
CA GLY A 887 4.69 36.69 44.47
C GLY A 887 5.74 37.71 44.06
N ARG A 888 6.39 38.27 45.08
CA ARG A 888 7.46 39.27 44.98
C ARG A 888 8.71 38.77 45.68
N ILE A 889 9.87 38.89 45.02
CA ILE A 889 11.18 38.67 45.65
C ILE A 889 11.81 40.03 45.90
N PHE A 890 12.20 40.28 47.14
CA PHE A 890 12.81 41.54 47.56
C PHE A 890 14.33 41.46 47.54
N GLU A 891 14.88 40.29 47.87
CA GLU A 891 16.32 40.09 47.89
C GLU A 891 16.63 38.61 47.67
N ALA A 892 17.72 38.31 46.99
CA ALA A 892 18.26 36.96 46.88
C ALA A 892 19.79 36.95 46.95
N ARG A 893 20.36 35.93 47.57
CA ARG A 893 21.81 35.72 47.68
C ARG A 893 22.17 34.26 47.45
N LEU A 894 23.27 34.05 46.73
CA LEU A 894 23.93 32.75 46.60
C LEU A 894 25.25 32.84 47.34
N TYR A 895 25.49 31.93 48.29
CA TYR A 895 26.80 31.72 48.88
C TYR A 895 27.41 30.46 48.29
N ASP A 896 28.70 30.51 48.03
CA ASP A 896 29.48 29.42 47.45
C ASP A 896 30.02 28.41 48.48
N ARG A 897 29.47 28.46 49.70
CA ARG A 897 29.80 27.62 50.85
C ARG A 897 28.55 27.32 51.66
N ALA A 898 28.62 26.29 52.49
CA ALA A 898 27.58 25.98 53.46
C ALA A 898 27.70 26.90 54.69
N LEU A 899 26.69 27.74 54.95
CA LEU A 899 26.69 28.63 56.12
C LEU A 899 26.49 27.86 57.43
N THR A 900 27.19 28.29 58.48
CA THR A 900 26.99 27.80 59.85
C THR A 900 25.67 28.34 60.44
N PRO A 901 25.11 27.72 61.50
CA PRO A 901 23.89 28.23 62.15
C PRO A 901 24.01 29.67 62.64
N GLN A 902 25.19 30.09 63.12
CA GLN A 902 25.46 31.47 63.56
C GLN A 902 25.47 32.43 62.36
N GLU A 903 26.06 32.03 61.24
CA GLU A 903 26.04 32.82 60.00
C GLU A 903 24.64 32.90 59.38
N ALA A 904 23.85 31.82 59.44
CA ALA A 904 22.47 31.81 58.97
C ALA A 904 21.57 32.74 59.81
N ALA A 905 21.79 32.79 61.13
CA ALA A 905 21.13 33.73 62.03
C ALA A 905 21.58 35.17 61.77
N ALA A 906 22.89 35.41 61.60
CA ALA A 906 23.47 36.73 61.32
C ALA A 906 23.03 37.29 59.96
N ALA A 907 22.97 36.46 58.92
CA ALA A 907 22.48 36.84 57.59
C ALA A 907 21.00 37.27 57.61
N SER A 908 20.25 36.77 58.60
CA SER A 908 18.84 37.11 58.81
C SER A 908 18.64 38.30 59.76
N SER A 909 19.69 38.76 60.47
CA SER A 909 19.62 39.85 61.47
C SER A 909 20.26 41.17 61.04
N GLY A 910 20.78 41.29 59.81
CA GLY A 910 21.61 42.41 59.37
C GLY A 910 20.89 43.75 59.16
N THR A 911 21.31 44.75 59.93
CA THR A 911 21.11 46.20 59.83
C THR A 911 21.42 46.74 58.42
N LEU A 912 20.52 47.56 57.85
CA LEU A 912 20.59 48.11 56.48
C LEU A 912 21.42 49.41 56.45
N LEU A 913 22.27 49.56 55.42
CA LEU A 913 22.68 50.87 54.90
C LEU A 913 21.49 51.51 54.17
N GLU A 914 21.22 52.80 54.40
CA GLU A 914 20.12 53.52 53.74
C GLU A 914 20.38 53.61 52.23
N VAL A 915 19.34 53.43 51.41
CA VAL A 915 19.37 53.70 49.95
C VAL A 915 18.20 54.61 49.62
N VAL A 916 18.33 55.49 48.63
CA VAL A 916 17.25 56.40 48.24
C VAL A 916 16.11 55.59 47.60
N THR A 917 15.08 55.31 48.39
CA THR A 917 13.87 54.62 47.94
C THR A 917 12.86 55.59 47.32
N GLU A 918 11.92 55.06 46.52
CA GLU A 918 10.78 55.83 45.99
C GLU A 918 9.92 56.44 47.14
N GLY A 919 9.89 55.81 48.32
CA GLY A 919 9.23 56.35 49.52
C GLY A 919 9.91 57.62 50.06
N LEU A 920 11.24 57.62 50.18
CA LEU A 920 12.03 58.79 50.58
C LEU A 920 11.94 59.91 49.54
N LEU A 921 11.97 59.56 48.26
CA LEU A 921 11.74 60.46 47.14
C LEU A 921 10.38 61.13 47.24
N ALA A 922 9.32 60.36 47.48
CA ALA A 922 7.98 60.90 47.70
C ALA A 922 7.99 61.83 48.92
N GLU A 923 8.48 61.43 50.09
CA GLU A 923 8.48 62.29 51.29
C GLU A 923 9.21 63.63 51.09
N ALA A 924 10.34 63.64 50.39
CA ALA A 924 11.17 64.82 50.16
C ALA A 924 10.66 65.75 49.04
N MET A 925 9.67 65.31 48.24
CA MET A 925 9.06 66.12 47.17
C MET A 925 8.04 67.13 47.73
N ALA A 926 8.11 68.37 47.24
CA ALA A 926 7.10 69.39 47.51
C ALA A 926 5.70 68.96 46.98
N PRO A 927 4.58 69.38 47.61
CA PRO A 927 3.23 68.96 47.23
C PRO A 927 2.88 69.18 45.74
N ALA A 928 3.39 70.25 45.13
CA ALA A 928 3.19 70.53 43.72
C ALA A 928 3.86 69.50 42.79
N ARG A 929 5.10 69.08 43.10
CA ARG A 929 5.82 68.03 42.35
C ARG A 929 5.23 66.65 42.57
N LYS A 930 4.80 66.33 43.79
CA LYS A 930 4.04 65.09 44.08
C LYS A 930 2.84 64.95 43.16
N LYS A 931 2.08 66.03 42.97
CA LYS A 931 0.90 66.05 42.10
C LYS A 931 1.26 65.90 40.62
N ALA A 932 2.38 66.49 40.17
CA ALA A 932 2.88 66.35 38.81
C ALA A 932 3.39 64.93 38.52
N VAL A 933 4.17 64.34 39.42
CA VAL A 933 4.67 62.96 39.32
C VAL A 933 3.53 61.96 39.35
N ALA A 934 2.57 62.09 40.28
CA ALA A 934 1.39 61.23 40.34
C ALA A 934 0.52 61.30 39.07
N ARG A 935 0.47 62.48 38.42
CA ARG A 935 -0.20 62.63 37.12
C ARG A 935 0.55 61.87 36.03
N PHE A 936 1.88 62.04 35.93
CA PHE A 936 2.69 61.28 34.97
C PHE A 936 2.58 59.77 35.22
N ASP A 937 2.59 59.31 36.46
CA ASP A 937 2.44 57.90 36.83
C ASP A 937 1.09 57.34 36.38
N GLY A 938 0.00 58.09 36.57
CA GLY A 938 -1.32 57.71 36.08
C GLY A 938 -1.38 57.60 34.56
N GLU A 939 -0.82 58.59 33.84
CA GLU A 939 -0.79 58.60 32.37
C GLU A 939 0.14 57.51 31.80
N ILE A 940 1.29 57.26 32.42
CA ILE A 940 2.22 56.18 32.10
C ILE A 940 1.55 54.82 32.30
N SER A 941 0.91 54.59 33.44
CA SER A 941 0.24 53.32 33.73
C SER A 941 -0.89 53.02 32.73
N LEU A 942 -1.64 54.05 32.31
CA LEU A 942 -2.70 53.88 31.31
C LEU A 942 -2.13 53.52 29.93
N LEU A 943 -1.07 54.19 29.50
CA LEU A 943 -0.40 53.91 28.22
C LEU A 943 0.32 52.56 28.22
N GLU A 944 0.88 52.12 29.36
CA GLU A 944 1.48 50.80 29.51
C GLU A 944 0.44 49.69 29.42
N GLN A 945 -0.76 49.88 29.99
CA GLN A 945 -1.89 48.96 29.80
C GLN A 945 -2.32 48.88 28.34
N GLN A 946 -2.48 50.03 27.67
CA GLN A 946 -2.82 50.06 26.24
C GLN A 946 -1.75 49.37 25.37
N LEU A 947 -0.46 49.60 25.66
CA LEU A 947 0.65 48.98 24.94
C LEU A 947 0.68 47.46 25.13
N ALA A 948 0.35 46.98 26.34
CA ALA A 948 0.24 45.55 26.64
C ALA A 948 -0.90 44.91 25.84
N THR A 949 -2.08 45.52 25.83
CA THR A 949 -3.24 45.02 25.06
C THR A 949 -2.95 44.95 23.56
N VAL A 950 -2.36 46.00 22.98
CA VAL A 950 -1.97 46.00 21.56
C VAL A 950 -0.87 44.98 21.27
N GLY A 951 0.08 44.79 22.19
CA GLY A 951 1.13 43.77 22.08
C GLY A 951 0.57 42.34 22.09
N GLU A 952 -0.38 42.06 22.97
CA GLU A 952 -1.07 40.77 23.07
C GLU A 952 -1.90 40.49 21.80
N GLU A 953 -2.62 41.48 21.27
CA GLU A 953 -3.34 41.33 20.00
C GLU A 953 -2.40 41.10 18.81
N ILE A 954 -1.21 41.69 18.78
CA ILE A 954 -0.19 41.42 17.75
C ILE A 954 0.30 39.98 17.84
N GLU A 955 0.61 39.48 19.04
CA GLU A 955 1.02 38.09 19.23
C GLU A 955 -0.09 37.11 18.85
N ILE A 956 -1.32 37.32 19.32
CA ILE A 956 -2.47 36.49 18.95
C ILE A 956 -2.68 36.49 17.43
N THR A 957 -2.54 37.65 16.77
CA THR A 957 -2.71 37.74 15.31
C THR A 957 -1.59 37.01 14.57
N ARG A 958 -0.33 37.09 15.05
CA ARG A 958 0.81 36.36 14.47
C ARG A 958 0.71 34.85 14.71
N GLU A 959 0.33 34.44 15.90
CA GLU A 959 0.08 33.04 16.22
C GLU A 959 -1.08 32.48 15.40
N ALA A 960 -2.17 33.21 15.22
CA ALA A 960 -3.28 32.79 14.38
C ALA A 960 -2.88 32.60 12.90
N LEU A 961 -1.98 33.45 12.37
CA LEU A 961 -1.42 33.29 11.02
C LEU A 961 -0.53 32.03 10.91
N ASN A 962 0.25 31.74 11.95
CA ASN A 962 1.19 30.61 12.02
C ASN A 962 0.54 29.28 12.46
N ALA A 963 -0.60 29.32 13.15
CA ALA A 963 -1.33 28.17 13.69
C ALA A 963 -1.88 27.20 12.63
N GLY A 964 -1.75 27.54 11.33
CA GLY A 964 -2.16 26.68 10.23
C GLY A 964 -1.08 25.74 9.66
N GLY A 965 0.12 25.69 10.24
CA GLY A 965 1.24 24.85 9.77
C GLY A 965 2.20 25.54 8.79
N ASP A 966 3.23 24.80 8.35
CA ASP A 966 4.29 25.24 7.42
C ASP A 966 3.73 26.01 6.21
N PRO A 967 4.17 27.25 5.95
CA PRO A 967 3.58 28.06 4.90
C PRO A 967 3.88 27.54 3.48
N TYR A 968 4.97 26.78 3.26
CA TYR A 968 5.16 26.08 1.98
C TYR A 968 4.23 24.89 1.81
N PHE A 969 3.92 24.16 2.90
CA PHE A 969 2.87 23.15 2.87
C PHE A 969 1.54 23.76 2.43
N LYS A 970 1.19 24.94 2.93
CA LYS A 970 -0.05 25.63 2.55
C LYS A 970 -0.05 26.07 1.08
N ILE A 971 1.08 26.57 0.55
CA ILE A 971 1.24 26.87 -0.88
C ILE A 971 1.05 25.59 -1.71
N ALA A 972 1.76 24.51 -1.38
CA ALA A 972 1.64 23.23 -2.06
C ALA A 972 0.19 22.71 -2.00
N HIS A 973 -0.45 22.79 -0.84
CA HIS A 973 -1.83 22.35 -0.64
C HIS A 973 -2.85 23.22 -1.39
N ALA A 974 -2.64 24.53 -1.48
CA ALA A 974 -3.47 25.44 -2.25
C ALA A 974 -3.38 25.15 -3.75
N ILE A 975 -2.16 24.89 -4.25
CA ILE A 975 -1.93 24.47 -5.65
C ILE A 975 -2.62 23.13 -5.92
N LEU A 976 -2.50 22.16 -5.01
CA LEU A 976 -3.19 20.87 -5.15
C LEU A 976 -4.73 20.97 -5.11
N ASN A 977 -5.27 22.06 -4.55
CA ASN A 977 -6.70 22.35 -4.49
C ASN A 977 -7.16 23.29 -5.63
N SER A 978 -6.27 23.68 -6.54
CA SER A 978 -6.62 24.59 -7.63
C SER A 978 -7.45 23.87 -8.69
N LYS A 979 -8.29 24.64 -9.39
CA LYS A 979 -8.95 24.14 -10.59
C LYS A 979 -7.93 23.89 -11.70
N GLU A 980 -6.88 24.70 -11.81
CA GLU A 980 -5.90 24.57 -12.89
C GLU A 980 -5.22 23.19 -12.88
N LEU A 981 -4.96 22.61 -11.69
CA LEU A 981 -4.34 21.29 -11.55
C LEU A 981 -5.12 20.16 -12.21
N ILE A 982 -6.46 20.28 -12.26
CA ILE A 982 -7.33 19.22 -12.75
C ILE A 982 -7.80 19.45 -14.19
N TYR A 983 -7.22 20.40 -14.91
CA TYR A 983 -7.53 20.69 -16.31
C TYR A 983 -6.26 20.68 -17.19
N VAL A 984 -6.44 20.38 -18.48
CA VAL A 984 -5.44 20.55 -19.54
C VAL A 984 -5.85 21.79 -20.34
N TYR A 985 -4.92 22.72 -20.53
CA TYR A 985 -5.15 24.04 -21.15
C TYR A 985 -4.44 24.22 -22.48
#